data_AF-A0A939UKR5-F1
#
_entry.id   AF-A0A939UKR5-F1
#
_cell.length_a   1.000
_cell.length_b   1.000
_cell.length_c   1.000
_cell.angle_alpha   90.00
_cell.angle_beta   90.00
_cell.angle_gamma   90.00
#
_symmetry.space_group_name_H-M   'P 1'
#
loop_
_entity.id
_entity.type
_entity.pdbx_description
1 polymer ?
#
loop_
_entity_poly.entity_id
_entity_poly.type
_entity_poly.pdbx_seq_one_letter_code
_entity_poly.pdbx_strand_id
1 'polypeptide(L)'
;MRISYNEFHISKDVRDKCGFDASLYTSSGNVVISDLKKVRIFAEKLNQYYDKIGRSEQRISAGQLNAMGLIDEILHYVSMLYRRDGIKSSFEPLLNSLDKKFGKDKIDEILLQFTNEFPPTAVYRGEISAEQYLSQSAVDAGTGLERTNRESTFEEMMMLHLANENPAFAKFSVLFSETRLRKNPVYAQAWEETQKFFKDKKKFGPFNNDFITFLREPMAFSPKSLRGQLQYILKHWMYLIGEWLKKRLLASLDTLSEEEKAAWRGIKGGEVEMAPYSYDNLMNEYERYSPDRDWMPKVVLMAKTILVWLYQLTKKYGRPIERLDQIPDEELDLLRDQGFTGLWLIGLWERSNASKRIKQICGNPEAASSAYSLMDYTIAGNLGGWDALDNLRRRLWKRGIRLASDMVPNHTAMDSRWVVERPDLFMQRRDCPFPQYTFNGENLSHDGRVGVYLEDHYYSKSDCAVVFKRVDNQTGDVRYIYHGNDGTGMPWNDTAQIDFLNPAAREAVIQDILHVARNFPIIRFDAAMVLAKKHIRRLWYPEPGRGGDIATRSEYAISSQAFEDAIPNEFWREVVDRVAKEVPDTLLLAEAFWMLEGYFVRTLGMHRVYNSAFMNMLKKEENQKYRDTVKNTIKFDPQILKRYVNFMNNPDEETAVAQFGKGDKYFGVCTLMVTMPGLPMFGHGQIEGFEEKYGMEYTRAYRDEKPDEGLVNGHWQLIFPLMKKRYLFAQVEDFLFYDVWDNGHVNENIFAYSNRSGNEYAVVFYNNKYEGASGWIKQSCE
;
A
#
# COMPACT_ATOMS: atom_id res chain seq x y z
N MET A 1 1.40 -33.37 -10.68
CA MET A 1 1.34 -33.86 -12.07
C MET A 1 2.12 -32.86 -12.94
N ARG A 2 3.00 -33.33 -13.83
CA ARG A 2 3.72 -32.50 -14.84
C ARG A 2 2.85 -32.21 -16.09
N ILE A 3 1.53 -32.40 -15.98
CA ILE A 3 0.60 -32.19 -17.07
C ILE A 3 -0.05 -30.84 -16.82
N SER A 4 0.36 -29.85 -17.60
CA SER A 4 -0.22 -28.52 -17.63
C SER A 4 -1.28 -28.53 -18.74
N TYR A 5 -2.54 -28.36 -18.38
CA TYR A 5 -3.65 -28.11 -19.31
C TYR A 5 -3.86 -26.60 -19.53
N ASN A 6 -2.78 -25.80 -19.37
CA ASN A 6 -2.78 -24.38 -19.71
C ASN A 6 -3.04 -24.23 -21.19
N GLU A 7 -4.31 -24.11 -21.54
CA GLU A 7 -4.75 -24.21 -22.90
C GLU A 7 -5.75 -23.08 -23.16
N PHE A 8 -5.63 -22.40 -24.29
CA PHE A 8 -6.69 -21.65 -24.95
C PHE A 8 -6.20 -21.38 -26.37
N HIS A 9 -7.13 -21.38 -27.31
CA HIS A 9 -6.77 -21.25 -28.72
C HIS A 9 -6.34 -19.84 -29.07
N ILE A 10 -5.23 -19.73 -29.78
CA ILE A 10 -4.84 -18.51 -30.48
C ILE A 10 -4.89 -18.80 -31.97
N SER A 11 -5.65 -17.99 -32.70
CA SER A 11 -5.75 -18.10 -34.15
C SER A 11 -4.37 -17.97 -34.79
N LYS A 12 -4.12 -18.75 -35.84
CA LYS A 12 -2.88 -18.72 -36.62
C LYS A 12 -2.47 -17.29 -37.02
N ASP A 13 -3.46 -16.51 -37.47
CA ASP A 13 -3.29 -15.11 -37.88
C ASP A 13 -2.69 -14.24 -36.77
N VAL A 14 -3.15 -14.40 -35.53
CA VAL A 14 -2.63 -13.63 -34.40
C VAL A 14 -1.24 -14.13 -33.98
N ARG A 15 -0.97 -15.44 -34.03
CA ARG A 15 0.37 -15.99 -33.77
C ARG A 15 1.40 -15.39 -34.73
N ASP A 16 1.07 -15.36 -36.01
CA ASP A 16 1.93 -14.85 -37.07
C ASP A 16 2.17 -13.34 -36.91
N LYS A 17 1.13 -12.57 -36.58
CA LYS A 17 1.23 -11.10 -36.42
C LYS A 17 1.95 -10.65 -35.15
N CYS A 18 1.80 -11.38 -34.05
CA CYS A 18 2.39 -11.00 -32.76
C CYS A 18 3.76 -11.64 -32.49
N GLY A 19 4.15 -12.67 -33.27
CA GLY A 19 5.44 -13.34 -33.11
C GLY A 19 5.62 -13.92 -31.70
N PHE A 20 4.59 -14.63 -31.20
CA PHE A 20 4.66 -15.28 -29.90
C PHE A 20 5.71 -16.40 -29.88
N ASP A 21 6.36 -16.61 -28.74
CA ASP A 21 7.42 -17.61 -28.61
C ASP A 21 6.83 -19.03 -28.72
N ALA A 22 7.47 -19.90 -29.50
CA ALA A 22 7.01 -21.28 -29.73
C ALA A 22 6.98 -22.14 -28.44
N SER A 23 7.78 -21.78 -27.42
CA SER A 23 7.78 -22.41 -26.09
C SER A 23 6.53 -22.09 -25.26
N LEU A 24 5.70 -21.15 -25.74
CA LEU A 24 4.40 -20.87 -25.16
C LEU A 24 3.36 -21.90 -25.60
N TYR A 25 3.60 -22.83 -26.53
CA TYR A 25 2.57 -23.71 -27.08
C TYR A 25 2.78 -25.20 -26.72
N THR A 26 1.70 -25.91 -26.35
CA THR A 26 1.65 -27.38 -26.20
C THR A 26 1.62 -28.09 -27.55
N SER A 27 1.73 -29.42 -27.57
CA SER A 27 1.55 -30.23 -28.79
C SER A 27 0.16 -30.07 -29.43
N SER A 28 -0.89 -29.82 -28.63
CA SER A 28 -2.26 -29.49 -29.08
C SER A 28 -2.39 -28.08 -29.69
N GLY A 29 -1.35 -27.24 -29.60
CA GLY A 29 -1.33 -25.88 -30.15
C GLY A 29 -1.86 -24.81 -29.19
N ASN A 30 -1.97 -25.10 -27.90
CA ASN A 30 -2.58 -24.21 -26.91
C ASN A 30 -1.53 -23.50 -26.03
N VAL A 31 -1.82 -22.30 -25.48
CA VAL A 31 -0.81 -21.49 -24.78
C VAL A 31 -0.61 -21.83 -23.29
N VAL A 32 0.62 -22.23 -22.93
CA VAL A 32 1.08 -22.53 -21.57
C VAL A 32 1.50 -21.28 -20.79
N ILE A 33 0.56 -20.71 -20.04
CA ILE A 33 0.83 -19.66 -19.06
C ILE A 33 1.33 -20.31 -17.75
N SER A 34 2.63 -20.54 -17.67
CA SER A 34 3.28 -21.17 -16.50
C SER A 34 3.72 -20.18 -15.40
N ASP A 35 3.87 -18.90 -15.75
CA ASP A 35 4.39 -17.84 -14.87
C ASP A 35 3.85 -16.47 -15.34
N LEU A 36 3.48 -15.60 -14.40
CA LEU A 36 2.91 -14.27 -14.62
C LEU A 36 3.83 -13.38 -15.47
N LYS A 37 5.15 -13.57 -15.39
CA LYS A 37 6.12 -12.90 -16.26
C LYS A 37 5.85 -13.16 -17.75
N LYS A 38 5.59 -14.41 -18.12
CA LYS A 38 5.26 -14.76 -19.51
C LYS A 38 3.94 -14.15 -19.95
N VAL A 39 2.98 -14.01 -19.03
CA VAL A 39 1.70 -13.32 -19.31
C VAL A 39 1.90 -11.85 -19.60
N ARG A 40 2.72 -11.17 -18.80
CA ARG A 40 3.05 -9.75 -19.03
C ARG A 40 3.71 -9.57 -20.40
N ILE A 41 4.66 -10.43 -20.77
CA ILE A 41 5.31 -10.39 -22.10
C ILE A 41 4.29 -10.63 -23.22
N PHE A 42 3.38 -11.60 -23.04
CA PHE A 42 2.33 -11.89 -24.00
C PHE A 42 1.39 -10.68 -24.18
N ALA A 43 0.89 -10.14 -23.07
CA ALA A 43 -0.03 -9.00 -23.06
C ALA A 43 0.63 -7.79 -23.72
N GLU A 44 1.91 -7.53 -23.43
CA GLU A 44 2.67 -6.45 -24.03
C GLU A 44 2.81 -6.62 -25.55
N LYS A 45 3.18 -7.81 -26.05
CA LYS A 45 3.24 -8.08 -27.49
C LYS A 45 1.90 -7.86 -28.20
N LEU A 46 0.80 -8.29 -27.57
CA LEU A 46 -0.55 -8.07 -28.13
C LEU A 46 -0.94 -6.59 -28.11
N ASN A 47 -0.62 -5.88 -27.02
CA ASN A 47 -0.87 -4.45 -26.88
C ASN A 47 -0.09 -3.64 -27.92
N GLN A 48 1.17 -3.99 -28.17
CA GLN A 48 1.97 -3.40 -29.25
C GLN A 48 1.37 -3.64 -30.63
N TYR A 49 0.79 -4.83 -30.87
CA TYR A 49 0.05 -5.08 -32.10
C TYR A 49 -1.17 -4.18 -32.22
N TYR A 50 -1.97 -4.03 -31.15
CA TYR A 50 -3.11 -3.12 -31.12
C TYR A 50 -2.71 -1.67 -31.39
N ASP A 51 -1.60 -1.20 -30.82
CA ASP A 51 -1.10 0.15 -31.06
C ASP A 51 -0.69 0.35 -32.52
N LYS A 52 0.00 -0.63 -33.12
CA LYS A 52 0.41 -0.59 -34.53
C LYS A 52 -0.77 -0.49 -35.49
N ILE A 53 -1.91 -1.07 -35.15
CA ILE A 53 -3.14 -1.01 -35.96
C ILE A 53 -4.09 0.11 -35.53
N GLY A 54 -3.66 1.02 -34.64
CA GLY A 54 -4.44 2.17 -34.19
C GLY A 54 -5.63 1.82 -33.30
N ARG A 55 -5.58 0.69 -32.59
CA ARG A 55 -6.66 0.17 -31.72
C ARG A 55 -6.26 0.10 -30.24
N SER A 56 -5.60 1.15 -29.75
CA SER A 56 -5.10 1.22 -28.37
C SER A 56 -6.20 1.04 -27.30
N GLU A 57 -7.46 1.31 -27.63
CA GLU A 57 -8.62 1.07 -26.77
C GLU A 57 -8.90 -0.42 -26.52
N GLN A 58 -8.30 -1.31 -27.31
CA GLN A 58 -8.44 -2.76 -27.19
C GLN A 58 -7.31 -3.40 -26.37
N ARG A 59 -6.41 -2.60 -25.80
CA ARG A 59 -5.34 -3.10 -24.91
C ARG A 59 -5.92 -3.93 -23.77
N ILE A 60 -5.20 -5.00 -23.43
CA ILE A 60 -5.56 -5.95 -22.39
C ILE A 60 -4.58 -5.86 -21.22
N SER A 61 -5.03 -6.23 -20.02
CA SER A 61 -4.13 -6.37 -18.86
C SER A 61 -3.62 -7.81 -18.73
N ALA A 62 -2.45 -7.96 -18.11
CA ALA A 62 -1.84 -9.26 -17.90
C ALA A 62 -2.63 -10.09 -16.88
N GLY A 63 -3.16 -9.48 -15.82
CA GLY A 63 -3.98 -10.15 -14.82
C GLY A 63 -5.30 -10.66 -15.40
N GLN A 64 -5.98 -9.89 -16.24
CA GLN A 64 -7.20 -10.34 -16.92
C GLN A 64 -6.90 -11.48 -17.91
N LEU A 65 -5.80 -11.40 -18.65
CA LEU A 65 -5.36 -12.48 -19.53
C LEU A 65 -5.02 -13.76 -18.76
N ASN A 66 -4.32 -13.64 -17.63
CA ASN A 66 -4.01 -14.76 -16.75
C ASN A 66 -5.28 -15.41 -16.18
N ALA A 67 -6.24 -14.58 -15.75
CA ALA A 67 -7.52 -15.06 -15.23
C ALA A 67 -8.35 -15.80 -16.29
N MET A 68 -8.43 -15.25 -17.51
CA MET A 68 -9.09 -15.90 -18.63
C MET A 68 -8.44 -17.25 -18.96
N GLY A 69 -7.11 -17.29 -19.13
CA GLY A 69 -6.39 -18.52 -19.42
C GLY A 69 -6.50 -19.57 -18.30
N LEU A 70 -6.57 -19.14 -17.03
CA LEU A 70 -6.77 -20.04 -15.90
C LEU A 70 -8.19 -20.63 -15.85
N ILE A 71 -9.22 -19.85 -16.23
CA ILE A 71 -10.58 -20.38 -16.35
C ILE A 71 -10.61 -21.45 -17.45
N ASP A 72 -10.01 -21.16 -18.60
CA ASP A 72 -9.96 -22.08 -19.74
C ASP A 72 -9.23 -23.39 -19.40
N GLU A 73 -8.08 -23.31 -18.74
CA GLU A 73 -7.35 -24.48 -18.22
C GLU A 73 -8.20 -25.32 -17.27
N ILE A 74 -8.94 -24.67 -16.37
CA ILE A 74 -9.79 -25.38 -15.42
C ILE A 74 -10.93 -26.08 -16.16
N LEU A 75 -11.51 -25.48 -17.21
CA LEU A 75 -12.52 -26.12 -18.05
C LEU A 75 -11.98 -27.37 -18.77
N HIS A 76 -10.76 -27.31 -19.30
CA HIS A 76 -10.09 -28.49 -19.89
C HIS A 76 -9.84 -29.58 -18.85
N TYR A 77 -9.36 -29.20 -17.67
CA TYR A 77 -9.08 -30.15 -16.59
C TYR A 77 -10.35 -30.86 -16.11
N VAL A 78 -11.46 -30.13 -15.87
CA VAL A 78 -12.73 -30.76 -15.47
C VAL A 78 -13.34 -31.60 -16.59
N SER A 79 -13.04 -31.28 -17.86
CA SER A 79 -13.44 -32.12 -19.00
C SER A 79 -12.69 -33.44 -19.04
N MET A 80 -11.39 -33.42 -18.74
CA MET A 80 -10.62 -34.64 -18.52
C MET A 80 -11.17 -35.46 -17.35
N LEU A 81 -11.51 -34.82 -16.23
CA LEU A 81 -12.17 -35.51 -15.10
C LEU A 81 -13.52 -36.13 -15.50
N TYR A 82 -14.30 -35.45 -16.33
CA TYR A 82 -15.55 -36.00 -16.85
C TYR A 82 -15.31 -37.25 -17.70
N ARG A 83 -14.26 -37.27 -18.53
CA ARG A 83 -13.86 -38.49 -19.26
C ARG A 83 -13.40 -39.58 -18.29
N ARG A 84 -12.60 -39.26 -17.28
CA ARG A 84 -12.07 -40.27 -16.34
C ARG A 84 -13.15 -40.90 -15.45
N ASP A 85 -14.00 -40.07 -14.85
CA ASP A 85 -14.89 -40.43 -13.74
C ASP A 85 -16.40 -40.39 -14.12
N GLY A 86 -16.72 -39.67 -15.19
CA GLY A 86 -18.07 -39.56 -15.75
C GLY A 86 -18.34 -40.66 -16.78
N ILE A 87 -18.00 -40.40 -18.04
CA ILE A 87 -18.17 -41.31 -19.18
C ILE A 87 -16.87 -41.37 -19.99
N LYS A 88 -16.18 -42.52 -19.92
CA LYS A 88 -14.86 -42.76 -20.55
C LYS A 88 -14.83 -42.50 -22.04
N SER A 89 -15.79 -43.05 -22.77
CA SER A 89 -15.98 -42.84 -24.21
C SER A 89 -17.07 -41.77 -24.44
N SER A 90 -16.95 -40.56 -23.89
CA SER A 90 -18.01 -39.55 -24.02
C SER A 90 -18.04 -38.88 -25.40
N PHE A 91 -16.86 -38.66 -26.00
CA PHE A 91 -16.72 -37.91 -27.25
C PHE A 91 -16.79 -38.78 -28.50
N GLU A 92 -16.31 -40.04 -28.46
CA GLU A 92 -16.45 -40.98 -29.58
C GLU A 92 -17.92 -41.21 -29.99
N PRO A 93 -18.89 -41.52 -29.09
CA PRO A 93 -20.29 -41.68 -29.47
C PRO A 93 -20.95 -40.37 -29.90
N LEU A 94 -20.48 -39.23 -29.37
CA LEU A 94 -20.94 -37.91 -29.82
C LEU A 94 -20.55 -37.69 -31.28
N LEU A 95 -19.27 -37.85 -31.62
CA LEU A 95 -18.78 -37.73 -33.00
C LEU A 95 -19.48 -38.72 -33.93
N ASN A 96 -19.63 -39.98 -33.51
CA ASN A 96 -20.37 -40.97 -34.30
C ASN A 96 -21.84 -40.58 -34.53
N SER A 97 -22.49 -39.88 -33.59
CA SER A 97 -23.85 -39.38 -33.76
C SER A 97 -23.91 -38.21 -34.77
N LEU A 98 -22.91 -37.34 -34.74
CA LEU A 98 -22.78 -36.21 -35.66
C LEU A 98 -22.46 -36.68 -37.09
N ASP A 99 -21.52 -37.63 -37.22
CA ASP A 99 -21.16 -38.27 -38.50
C ASP A 99 -22.39 -38.91 -39.15
N LYS A 100 -23.25 -39.59 -38.37
CA LYS A 100 -24.51 -40.18 -38.85
C LYS A 100 -25.54 -39.13 -39.29
N LYS A 101 -25.60 -37.99 -38.61
CA LYS A 101 -26.63 -36.97 -38.86
C LYS A 101 -26.28 -36.03 -40.00
N PHE A 102 -25.04 -35.58 -40.08
CA PHE A 102 -24.60 -34.56 -41.04
C PHE A 102 -23.76 -35.14 -42.19
N GLY A 103 -23.24 -36.36 -42.02
CA GLY A 103 -22.28 -36.99 -42.92
C GLY A 103 -20.85 -36.74 -42.46
N LYS A 104 -20.04 -37.81 -42.44
CA LYS A 104 -18.64 -37.78 -41.98
C LYS A 104 -17.81 -36.71 -42.69
N ASP A 105 -17.93 -36.58 -44.01
CA ASP A 105 -17.16 -35.61 -44.80
C ASP A 105 -17.40 -34.16 -44.35
N LYS A 106 -18.64 -33.83 -43.95
CA LYS A 106 -18.97 -32.48 -43.47
C LYS A 106 -18.44 -32.21 -42.07
N ILE A 107 -18.40 -33.24 -41.22
CA ILE A 107 -17.79 -33.14 -39.88
C ILE A 107 -16.26 -33.03 -40.01
N ASP A 108 -15.64 -33.81 -40.90
CA ASP A 108 -14.22 -33.72 -41.17
C ASP A 108 -13.82 -32.37 -41.79
N GLU A 109 -14.69 -31.78 -42.62
CA GLU A 109 -14.49 -30.43 -43.15
C GLU A 109 -14.44 -29.37 -42.04
N ILE A 110 -15.36 -29.37 -41.07
CA ILE A 110 -15.32 -28.41 -39.95
C ILE A 110 -14.12 -28.64 -39.03
N LEU A 111 -13.75 -29.91 -38.78
CA LEU A 111 -12.57 -30.24 -37.97
C LEU A 111 -11.29 -29.78 -38.67
N LEU A 112 -11.22 -29.91 -40.00
CA LEU A 112 -10.11 -29.43 -40.80
C LEU A 112 -10.06 -27.90 -40.83
N GLN A 113 -11.20 -27.22 -40.98
CA GLN A 113 -11.28 -25.76 -40.89
C GLN A 113 -10.78 -25.26 -39.53
N PHE A 114 -11.23 -25.88 -38.44
CA PHE A 114 -10.77 -25.58 -37.08
C PHE A 114 -9.27 -25.81 -36.94
N THR A 115 -8.75 -26.97 -37.37
CA THR A 115 -7.32 -27.31 -37.27
C THR A 115 -6.45 -26.35 -38.10
N ASN A 116 -6.95 -25.82 -39.22
CA ASN A 116 -6.23 -24.82 -40.00
C ASN A 116 -6.23 -23.43 -39.36
N GLU A 117 -7.32 -23.06 -38.68
CA GLU A 117 -7.46 -21.76 -38.01
C GLU A 117 -6.75 -21.73 -36.65
N PHE A 118 -6.78 -22.84 -35.92
CA PHE A 118 -6.18 -23.04 -34.60
C PHE A 118 -5.24 -24.27 -34.63
N PRO A 119 -4.13 -24.20 -35.38
CA PRO A 119 -3.29 -25.37 -35.62
C PRO A 119 -2.57 -25.87 -34.36
N PRO A 120 -2.58 -27.19 -34.11
CA PRO A 120 -1.64 -27.85 -33.23
C PRO A 120 -0.20 -27.51 -33.59
N THR A 121 0.72 -27.55 -32.63
CA THR A 121 2.10 -27.07 -32.84
C THR A 121 2.80 -27.78 -34.00
N ALA A 122 2.61 -29.09 -34.16
CA ALA A 122 3.19 -29.85 -35.27
C ALA A 122 2.63 -29.41 -36.64
N VAL A 123 1.32 -29.09 -36.71
CA VAL A 123 0.68 -28.58 -37.92
C VAL A 123 1.14 -27.14 -38.22
N TYR A 124 1.24 -26.29 -37.19
CA TYR A 124 1.69 -24.91 -37.33
C TYR A 124 3.14 -24.81 -37.82
N ARG A 125 4.02 -25.71 -37.35
CA ARG A 125 5.42 -25.81 -37.79
C ARG A 125 5.61 -26.48 -39.16
N GLY A 126 4.54 -27.04 -39.73
CA GLY A 126 4.61 -27.78 -40.99
C GLY A 126 5.28 -29.15 -40.87
N GLU A 127 5.36 -29.72 -39.66
CA GLU A 127 5.91 -31.06 -39.42
C GLU A 127 4.97 -32.16 -39.94
N ILE A 128 3.65 -31.92 -39.88
CA ILE A 128 2.58 -32.77 -40.40
C ILE A 128 1.46 -31.91 -41.01
N SER A 129 0.69 -32.44 -41.96
CA SER A 129 -0.51 -31.75 -42.47
C SER A 129 -1.68 -31.83 -41.46
N ALA A 130 -2.65 -30.92 -41.58
CA ALA A 130 -3.84 -30.94 -40.73
C ALA A 130 -4.68 -32.22 -40.91
N GLU A 131 -4.76 -32.72 -42.15
CA GLU A 131 -5.42 -34.00 -42.48
C GLU A 131 -4.67 -35.19 -41.87
N GLN A 132 -3.34 -35.19 -41.96
CA GLN A 132 -2.50 -36.21 -41.33
C GLN A 132 -2.68 -36.20 -39.81
N TYR A 133 -2.70 -35.02 -39.19
CA TYR A 133 -2.97 -34.89 -37.76
C TYR A 133 -4.33 -35.49 -37.39
N LEU A 134 -5.41 -35.12 -38.10
CA LEU A 134 -6.76 -35.62 -37.80
C LEU A 134 -6.90 -37.14 -37.96
N SER A 135 -6.07 -37.77 -38.80
CA SER A 135 -6.06 -39.23 -38.99
C SER A 135 -5.37 -40.02 -37.89
N GLN A 136 -4.65 -39.36 -36.98
CA GLN A 136 -3.87 -40.00 -35.91
C GLN A 136 -4.68 -40.14 -34.61
N SER A 137 -4.15 -40.95 -33.69
CA SER A 137 -4.61 -41.07 -32.31
C SER A 137 -3.45 -40.75 -31.37
N ALA A 138 -3.78 -40.28 -30.17
CA ALA A 138 -2.81 -40.03 -29.10
C ALA A 138 -3.34 -40.60 -27.78
N VAL A 139 -2.43 -40.95 -26.87
CA VAL A 139 -2.80 -41.34 -25.51
C VAL A 139 -3.09 -40.08 -24.70
N ASP A 140 -4.30 -39.95 -24.17
CA ASP A 140 -4.66 -38.89 -23.23
C ASP A 140 -3.94 -39.16 -21.90
N ALA A 141 -2.93 -38.34 -21.60
CA ALA A 141 -2.10 -38.51 -20.41
C ALA A 141 -2.88 -38.40 -19.08
N GLY A 142 -4.06 -37.78 -19.07
CA GLY A 142 -4.91 -37.64 -17.88
C GLY A 142 -5.79 -38.87 -17.60
N THR A 143 -6.18 -39.59 -18.65
CA THR A 143 -7.04 -40.79 -18.53
C THR A 143 -6.30 -42.11 -18.75
N GLY A 144 -5.14 -42.07 -19.42
CA GLY A 144 -4.36 -43.23 -19.85
C GLY A 144 -4.97 -43.98 -21.03
N LEU A 145 -5.99 -43.41 -21.69
CA LEU A 145 -6.72 -44.05 -22.79
C LEU A 145 -6.28 -43.47 -24.14
N GLU A 146 -6.31 -44.30 -25.17
CA GLU A 146 -6.13 -43.84 -26.55
C GLU A 146 -7.36 -43.04 -26.99
N ARG A 147 -7.10 -41.91 -27.67
CA ARG A 147 -8.12 -40.98 -28.14
C ARG A 147 -7.78 -40.53 -29.56
N THR A 148 -8.77 -40.50 -30.45
CA THR A 148 -8.55 -40.00 -31.81
C THR A 148 -8.31 -38.49 -31.81
N ASN A 149 -7.50 -38.00 -32.74
CA ASN A 149 -7.31 -36.55 -32.91
C ASN A 149 -8.59 -35.87 -33.40
N ARG A 150 -9.51 -36.59 -34.07
CA ARG A 150 -10.87 -36.10 -34.34
C ARG A 150 -11.62 -35.78 -33.04
N GLU A 151 -11.63 -36.70 -32.08
CA GLU A 151 -12.25 -36.47 -30.77
C GLU A 151 -11.62 -35.30 -30.04
N SER A 152 -10.30 -35.23 -30.01
CA SER A 152 -9.57 -34.12 -29.38
C SER A 152 -9.95 -32.79 -30.01
N THR A 153 -9.86 -32.70 -31.33
CA THR A 153 -10.21 -31.48 -32.10
C THR A 153 -11.66 -31.06 -31.89
N PHE A 154 -12.60 -32.01 -31.78
CA PHE A 154 -14.00 -31.67 -31.53
C PHE A 154 -14.25 -31.12 -30.12
N GLU A 155 -13.57 -31.65 -29.09
CA GLU A 155 -13.64 -31.08 -27.74
C GLU A 155 -13.06 -29.67 -27.68
N GLU A 156 -11.92 -29.45 -28.30
CA GLU A 156 -11.29 -28.12 -28.43
C GLU A 156 -12.22 -27.13 -29.15
N MET A 157 -12.90 -27.56 -30.22
CA MET A 157 -13.91 -26.76 -30.90
C MET A 157 -15.12 -26.43 -30.02
N MET A 158 -15.51 -27.32 -29.10
CA MET A 158 -16.51 -27.02 -28.07
C MET A 158 -16.00 -25.99 -27.06
N MET A 159 -14.74 -26.08 -26.62
CA MET A 159 -14.14 -25.09 -25.71
C MET A 159 -14.06 -23.71 -26.36
N LEU A 160 -13.68 -23.66 -27.64
CA LEU A 160 -13.72 -22.43 -28.45
C LEU A 160 -15.11 -21.80 -28.43
N HIS A 161 -16.18 -22.60 -28.60
CA HIS A 161 -17.54 -22.09 -28.57
C HIS A 161 -17.92 -21.51 -27.19
N LEU A 162 -17.59 -22.21 -26.11
CA LEU A 162 -17.81 -21.75 -24.73
C LEU A 162 -17.04 -20.44 -24.43
N ALA A 163 -15.80 -20.32 -24.92
CA ALA A 163 -15.01 -19.09 -24.79
C ALA A 163 -15.66 -17.90 -25.51
N ASN A 164 -16.28 -18.11 -26.67
CA ASN A 164 -17.02 -17.08 -27.41
C ASN A 164 -18.39 -16.76 -26.78
N GLU A 165 -19.03 -17.71 -26.10
CA GLU A 165 -20.28 -17.48 -25.33
C GLU A 165 -20.05 -16.66 -24.05
N ASN A 166 -18.85 -16.74 -23.45
CA ASN A 166 -18.54 -16.10 -22.17
C ASN A 166 -18.39 -14.57 -22.30
N PRO A 167 -19.30 -13.75 -21.73
CA PRO A 167 -19.24 -12.29 -21.90
C PRO A 167 -18.01 -11.66 -21.26
N ALA A 168 -17.42 -12.27 -20.23
CA ALA A 168 -16.20 -11.79 -19.59
C ALA A 168 -14.97 -11.94 -20.50
N PHE A 169 -15.04 -12.82 -21.50
CA PHE A 169 -13.96 -13.11 -22.45
C PHE A 169 -13.99 -12.18 -23.67
N ALA A 170 -15.03 -11.36 -23.84
CA ALA A 170 -15.26 -10.55 -25.05
C ALA A 170 -14.06 -9.68 -25.49
N LYS A 171 -13.30 -9.11 -24.53
CA LYS A 171 -12.09 -8.29 -24.80
C LYS A 171 -10.95 -9.09 -25.45
N PHE A 172 -10.95 -10.40 -25.27
CA PHE A 172 -9.91 -11.31 -25.76
C PHE A 172 -10.32 -12.03 -27.05
N SER A 173 -11.51 -11.73 -27.59
CA SER A 173 -12.08 -12.39 -28.77
C SER A 173 -11.17 -12.39 -30.00
N VAL A 174 -10.22 -11.46 -30.11
CA VAL A 174 -9.20 -11.48 -31.18
C VAL A 174 -8.40 -12.79 -31.17
N LEU A 175 -8.16 -13.36 -29.99
CA LEU A 175 -7.35 -14.56 -29.80
C LEU A 175 -8.09 -15.80 -30.32
N PHE A 176 -9.39 -15.90 -30.08
CA PHE A 176 -10.19 -17.11 -30.29
C PHE A 176 -11.49 -16.87 -31.06
N SER A 177 -11.51 -15.94 -32.01
CA SER A 177 -12.74 -15.63 -32.77
C SER A 177 -13.22 -16.83 -33.60
N GLU A 178 -14.48 -17.23 -33.44
CA GLU A 178 -15.10 -18.29 -34.28
C GLU A 178 -15.78 -17.76 -35.56
N THR A 179 -15.52 -16.50 -35.93
CA THR A 179 -16.22 -15.81 -37.04
C THR A 179 -16.08 -16.53 -38.38
N ARG A 180 -14.94 -17.18 -38.66
CA ARG A 180 -14.74 -17.94 -39.90
C ARG A 180 -15.45 -19.29 -39.85
N LEU A 181 -15.38 -20.01 -38.72
CA LEU A 181 -16.07 -21.28 -38.51
C LEU A 181 -17.59 -21.15 -38.61
N ARG A 182 -18.17 -20.06 -38.09
CA ARG A 182 -19.61 -19.77 -38.19
C ARG A 182 -20.13 -19.62 -39.63
N LYS A 183 -19.25 -19.44 -40.63
CA LYS A 183 -19.65 -19.45 -42.05
C LYS A 183 -20.08 -20.84 -42.52
N ASN A 184 -19.61 -21.90 -41.85
CA ASN A 184 -20.05 -23.25 -42.12
C ASN A 184 -21.37 -23.52 -41.37
N PRO A 185 -22.49 -23.79 -42.07
CA PRO A 185 -23.78 -24.00 -41.42
C PRO A 185 -23.80 -25.22 -40.49
N VAL A 186 -22.92 -26.21 -40.73
CA VAL A 186 -22.81 -27.42 -39.90
C VAL A 186 -22.22 -27.10 -38.53
N TYR A 187 -21.42 -26.05 -38.39
CA TYR A 187 -20.80 -25.66 -37.12
C TYR A 187 -21.84 -25.37 -36.03
N ALA A 188 -22.79 -24.47 -36.31
CA ALA A 188 -23.85 -24.11 -35.35
C ALA A 188 -24.80 -25.30 -35.08
N GLN A 189 -25.13 -26.08 -36.12
CA GLN A 189 -25.99 -27.26 -35.98
C GLN A 189 -25.32 -28.37 -35.14
N ALA A 190 -24.02 -28.60 -35.33
CA ALA A 190 -23.25 -29.54 -34.52
C ALA A 190 -23.22 -29.13 -33.04
N TRP A 191 -23.16 -27.83 -32.74
CA TRP A 191 -23.24 -27.33 -31.37
C TRP A 191 -24.60 -27.60 -30.71
N GLU A 192 -25.71 -27.36 -31.42
CA GLU A 192 -27.06 -27.67 -30.91
C GLU A 192 -27.22 -29.17 -30.61
N GLU A 193 -26.69 -30.03 -31.48
CA GLU A 193 -26.75 -31.48 -31.29
C GLU A 193 -25.83 -31.95 -30.16
N THR A 194 -24.69 -31.30 -29.97
CA THR A 194 -23.80 -31.54 -28.82
C THR A 194 -24.50 -31.24 -27.49
N GLN A 195 -25.21 -30.11 -27.41
CA GLN A 195 -26.01 -29.77 -26.23
C GLN A 195 -27.12 -30.79 -25.96
N LYS A 196 -27.82 -31.25 -26.99
CA LYS A 196 -28.84 -32.31 -26.85
C LYS A 196 -28.23 -33.63 -26.38
N PHE A 197 -27.09 -34.01 -26.94
CA PHE A 197 -26.42 -35.26 -26.61
C PHE A 197 -26.08 -35.35 -25.12
N PHE A 198 -25.53 -34.29 -24.51
CA PHE A 198 -25.11 -34.30 -23.11
C PHE A 198 -26.26 -34.20 -22.09
N LYS A 199 -27.45 -33.72 -22.49
CA LYS A 199 -28.62 -33.66 -21.59
C LYS A 199 -29.04 -35.04 -21.06
N ASP A 200 -28.90 -36.07 -21.89
CA ASP A 200 -29.31 -37.45 -21.57
C ASP A 200 -28.15 -38.30 -21.02
N LYS A 201 -27.01 -37.68 -20.67
CA LYS A 201 -25.82 -38.36 -20.13
C LYS A 201 -25.72 -38.24 -18.63
N LYS A 202 -24.77 -38.98 -18.06
CA LYS A 202 -24.42 -38.90 -16.64
C LYS A 202 -24.11 -37.45 -16.29
N LYS A 203 -24.83 -36.94 -15.31
CA LYS A 203 -24.67 -35.61 -14.72
C LYS A 203 -23.33 -35.50 -13.98
N PHE A 204 -22.83 -34.28 -13.83
CA PHE A 204 -21.51 -33.99 -13.27
C PHE A 204 -21.51 -32.69 -12.45
N GLY A 205 -20.47 -32.51 -11.63
CA GLY A 205 -20.28 -31.30 -10.83
C GLY A 205 -21.12 -31.22 -9.55
N PRO A 206 -20.99 -30.12 -8.80
CA PRO A 206 -21.55 -29.97 -7.45
C PRO A 206 -23.08 -29.93 -7.42
N PHE A 207 -23.69 -29.45 -8.51
CA PHE A 207 -25.14 -29.30 -8.63
C PHE A 207 -25.79 -30.40 -9.48
N ASN A 208 -25.02 -31.42 -9.88
CA ASN A 208 -25.52 -32.55 -10.67
C ASN A 208 -26.22 -32.09 -11.98
N ASN A 209 -25.54 -31.20 -12.71
CA ASN A 209 -25.98 -30.64 -13.99
C ASN A 209 -25.52 -31.53 -15.16
N ASP A 210 -26.12 -31.36 -16.34
CA ASP A 210 -25.54 -31.91 -17.56
C ASP A 210 -24.17 -31.26 -17.85
N PHE A 211 -23.34 -31.94 -18.63
CA PHE A 211 -21.94 -31.55 -18.79
C PHE A 211 -21.77 -30.14 -19.38
N ILE A 212 -22.61 -29.71 -20.32
CA ILE A 212 -22.52 -28.37 -20.90
C ILE A 212 -23.00 -27.31 -19.92
N THR A 213 -24.12 -27.55 -19.23
CA THR A 213 -24.60 -26.63 -18.18
C THR A 213 -23.57 -26.49 -17.05
N PHE A 214 -22.91 -27.59 -16.67
CA PHE A 214 -21.82 -27.58 -15.70
C PHE A 214 -20.67 -26.67 -16.16
N LEU A 215 -20.17 -26.80 -17.39
CA LEU A 215 -19.09 -25.94 -17.91
C LEU A 215 -19.50 -24.45 -17.96
N ARG A 216 -20.79 -24.15 -18.11
CA ARG A 216 -21.33 -22.77 -18.10
C ARG A 216 -21.54 -22.19 -16.69
N GLU A 217 -21.45 -22.99 -15.63
CA GLU A 217 -21.73 -22.53 -14.26
C GLU A 217 -20.96 -21.26 -13.84
N PRO A 218 -19.63 -21.15 -14.05
CA PRO A 218 -18.90 -19.95 -13.66
C PRO A 218 -19.39 -18.70 -14.40
N MET A 219 -19.55 -18.79 -15.73
CA MET A 219 -20.02 -17.67 -16.54
C MET A 219 -21.49 -17.33 -16.27
N ALA A 220 -22.33 -18.29 -15.90
CA ALA A 220 -23.70 -18.02 -15.47
C ALA A 220 -23.74 -17.28 -14.13
N PHE A 221 -22.86 -17.63 -13.19
CA PHE A 221 -22.77 -16.97 -11.88
C PHE A 221 -22.24 -15.53 -11.97
N SER A 222 -21.23 -15.29 -12.80
CA SER A 222 -20.67 -13.95 -13.00
C SER A 222 -20.35 -13.65 -14.47
N PRO A 223 -21.36 -13.27 -15.28
CA PRO A 223 -21.22 -13.21 -16.73
C PRO A 223 -20.17 -12.23 -17.24
N LYS A 224 -19.94 -11.13 -16.53
CA LYS A 224 -19.05 -10.04 -16.97
C LYS A 224 -17.79 -9.89 -16.11
N SER A 225 -17.54 -10.79 -15.16
CA SER A 225 -16.42 -10.66 -14.22
C SER A 225 -15.57 -11.92 -14.15
N LEU A 226 -14.35 -11.85 -14.68
CA LEU A 226 -13.34 -12.90 -14.55
C LEU A 226 -13.07 -13.22 -13.07
N ARG A 227 -12.99 -12.19 -12.22
CA ARG A 227 -12.83 -12.33 -10.77
C ARG A 227 -13.98 -13.15 -10.17
N GLY A 228 -15.23 -12.82 -10.52
CA GLY A 228 -16.41 -13.54 -10.04
C GLY A 228 -16.46 -15.00 -10.51
N GLN A 229 -16.01 -15.28 -11.73
CA GLN A 229 -15.89 -16.65 -12.26
C GLN A 229 -14.82 -17.46 -11.51
N LEU A 230 -13.65 -16.88 -11.25
CA LEU A 230 -12.60 -17.53 -10.44
C LEU A 230 -13.06 -17.77 -8.99
N GLN A 231 -13.80 -16.84 -8.38
CA GLN A 231 -14.38 -17.02 -7.03
C GLN A 231 -15.41 -18.14 -6.99
N TYR A 232 -16.22 -18.28 -8.04
CA TYR A 232 -17.15 -19.40 -8.17
C TYR A 232 -16.40 -20.74 -8.18
N ILE A 233 -15.37 -20.85 -9.01
CA ILE A 233 -14.53 -22.05 -9.11
C ILE A 233 -13.87 -22.38 -7.76
N LEU A 234 -13.29 -21.37 -7.10
CA LEU A 234 -12.67 -21.50 -5.78
C LEU A 234 -13.68 -21.96 -4.70
N LYS A 235 -14.95 -21.57 -4.82
CA LYS A 235 -15.97 -21.96 -3.84
C LYS A 235 -16.58 -23.33 -4.12
N HIS A 236 -16.84 -23.64 -5.39
CA HIS A 236 -17.70 -24.76 -5.76
C HIS A 236 -16.96 -25.93 -6.39
N TRP A 237 -15.80 -25.72 -7.03
CA TRP A 237 -15.09 -26.75 -7.79
C TRP A 237 -13.79 -27.23 -7.12
N MET A 238 -13.46 -26.73 -5.93
CA MET A 238 -12.23 -27.07 -5.21
C MET A 238 -12.01 -28.57 -4.98
N TYR A 239 -13.08 -29.32 -4.70
CA TYR A 239 -12.99 -30.78 -4.51
C TYR A 239 -12.66 -31.53 -5.81
N LEU A 240 -12.93 -30.94 -6.98
CA LEU A 240 -12.59 -31.49 -8.29
C LEU A 240 -11.14 -31.16 -8.67
N ILE A 241 -10.75 -29.90 -8.47
CA ILE A 241 -9.47 -29.37 -8.96
C ILE A 241 -8.28 -29.62 -8.02
N GLY A 242 -8.53 -29.82 -6.73
CA GLY A 242 -7.51 -30.12 -5.73
C GLY A 242 -6.61 -28.94 -5.35
N GLU A 243 -5.69 -29.19 -4.41
CA GLU A 243 -4.87 -28.13 -3.77
C GLU A 243 -3.83 -27.48 -4.69
N TRP A 244 -3.45 -28.13 -5.80
CA TRP A 244 -2.43 -27.59 -6.72
C TRP A 244 -2.94 -26.35 -7.50
N LEU A 245 -4.22 -26.31 -7.86
CA LEU A 245 -4.85 -25.16 -8.55
C LEU A 245 -5.24 -24.04 -7.59
N LYS A 246 -5.47 -24.35 -6.31
CA LYS A 246 -5.83 -23.36 -5.28
C LYS A 246 -4.83 -22.21 -5.22
N LYS A 247 -3.54 -22.53 -5.16
CA LYS A 247 -2.47 -21.51 -5.10
C LYS A 247 -2.50 -20.59 -6.33
N ARG A 248 -2.76 -21.15 -7.52
CA ARG A 248 -2.84 -20.39 -8.77
C ARG A 248 -4.10 -19.53 -8.87
N LEU A 249 -5.24 -20.05 -8.42
CA LEU A 249 -6.50 -19.29 -8.32
C LEU A 249 -6.33 -18.08 -7.41
N LEU A 250 -5.75 -18.29 -6.22
CA LEU A 250 -5.50 -17.22 -5.26
C LEU A 250 -4.53 -16.18 -5.82
N ALA A 251 -3.41 -16.59 -6.42
CA ALA A 251 -2.47 -15.67 -7.06
C ALA A 251 -3.09 -14.89 -8.24
N SER A 252 -3.97 -15.51 -9.02
CA SER A 252 -4.70 -14.84 -10.11
C SER A 252 -5.68 -13.79 -9.58
N LEU A 253 -6.40 -14.10 -8.49
CA LEU A 253 -7.28 -13.14 -7.81
C LEU A 253 -6.50 -11.96 -7.21
N ASP A 254 -5.33 -12.22 -6.65
CA ASP A 254 -4.44 -11.17 -6.13
C ASP A 254 -3.97 -10.25 -7.27
N THR A 255 -3.51 -10.82 -8.38
CA THR A 255 -3.05 -10.06 -9.56
C THR A 255 -4.16 -9.17 -10.13
N LEU A 256 -5.39 -9.68 -10.24
CA LEU A 256 -6.55 -8.87 -10.65
C LEU A 256 -6.79 -7.70 -9.68
N SER A 257 -6.59 -7.94 -8.38
CA SER A 257 -6.78 -6.91 -7.35
C SER A 257 -5.72 -5.81 -7.46
N GLU A 258 -4.46 -6.16 -7.78
CA GLU A 258 -3.38 -5.20 -8.04
C GLU A 258 -3.75 -4.26 -9.20
N GLU A 259 -4.20 -4.82 -10.32
CA GLU A 259 -4.54 -4.03 -11.51
C GLU A 259 -5.79 -3.15 -11.33
N GLU A 260 -6.79 -3.62 -10.58
CA GLU A 260 -7.98 -2.82 -10.23
C GLU A 260 -7.63 -1.63 -9.33
N LYS A 261 -6.66 -1.79 -8.42
CA LYS A 261 -6.18 -0.71 -7.54
C LYS A 261 -5.24 0.28 -8.25
N ALA A 262 -4.39 -0.23 -9.15
CA ALA A 262 -3.41 0.58 -9.89
C ALA A 262 -4.04 1.54 -10.90
N ALA A 263 -5.34 1.44 -11.19
CA ALA A 263 -6.06 2.37 -12.05
C ALA A 263 -6.02 3.79 -11.45
N TRP A 264 -5.02 4.58 -11.87
CA TRP A 264 -4.77 6.01 -11.66
C TRP A 264 -5.89 6.78 -10.94
N ARG A 265 -6.08 6.51 -9.65
CA ARG A 265 -6.79 7.43 -8.78
C ARG A 265 -5.69 8.27 -8.18
N GLY A 266 -5.53 9.48 -8.72
CA GLY A 266 -4.76 10.51 -8.04
C GLY A 266 -5.40 10.71 -6.67
N ILE A 267 -4.83 10.10 -5.65
CA ILE A 267 -5.27 10.31 -4.28
C ILE A 267 -4.70 11.66 -3.88
N LYS A 268 -5.45 12.71 -4.18
CA LYS A 268 -5.66 13.72 -3.15
C LYS A 268 -6.11 12.91 -1.94
N GLY A 269 -5.33 12.89 -0.86
CA GLY A 269 -5.66 12.21 0.39
C GLY A 269 -7.13 12.46 0.70
N GLY A 270 -7.98 11.51 0.31
CA GLY A 270 -9.42 11.66 0.44
C GLY A 270 -9.68 11.77 1.93
N GLU A 271 -10.53 12.72 2.32
CA GLU A 271 -10.91 12.87 3.72
C GLU A 271 -11.28 11.49 4.27
N VAL A 272 -10.44 10.94 5.13
CA VAL A 272 -10.74 9.68 5.81
C VAL A 272 -11.93 10.00 6.70
N GLU A 273 -13.06 9.35 6.46
CA GLU A 273 -14.20 9.46 7.36
C GLU A 273 -13.76 8.95 8.73
N MET A 274 -13.58 9.87 9.67
CA MET A 274 -13.13 9.52 11.01
C MET A 274 -14.31 8.94 11.78
N ALA A 275 -14.14 7.69 12.23
CA ALA A 275 -15.01 7.05 13.19
C ALA A 275 -14.40 7.17 14.60
N PRO A 276 -15.22 7.18 15.68
CA PRO A 276 -14.71 7.10 17.03
C PRO A 276 -13.83 5.85 17.23
N TYR A 277 -12.80 5.97 18.08
CA TYR A 277 -11.96 4.81 18.39
C TYR A 277 -12.79 3.68 19.02
N SER A 278 -12.70 2.49 18.41
CA SER A 278 -13.15 1.22 18.98
C SER A 278 -11.93 0.37 19.31
N TYR A 279 -11.96 -0.22 20.50
CA TYR A 279 -10.88 -1.07 21.03
C TYR A 279 -11.25 -2.56 21.00
N ASP A 280 -12.32 -2.95 20.29
CA ASP A 280 -12.77 -4.35 20.23
C ASP A 280 -11.66 -5.29 19.73
N ASN A 281 -10.87 -4.82 18.76
CA ASN A 281 -9.73 -5.56 18.21
C ASN A 281 -8.56 -5.70 19.20
N LEU A 282 -8.49 -4.84 20.22
CA LEU A 282 -7.43 -4.81 21.24
C LEU A 282 -7.79 -5.64 22.48
N MET A 283 -9.04 -6.09 22.63
CA MET A 283 -9.47 -6.92 23.76
C MET A 283 -8.71 -8.25 23.85
N ASN A 284 -8.22 -8.76 22.72
CA ASN A 284 -7.42 -9.99 22.63
C ASN A 284 -5.90 -9.74 22.63
N GLU A 285 -5.47 -8.48 22.66
CA GLU A 285 -4.06 -8.09 22.66
C GLU A 285 -3.57 -7.88 24.09
N TYR A 286 -2.32 -8.29 24.35
CA TYR A 286 -1.71 -8.13 25.67
C TYR A 286 -1.30 -6.67 25.92
N GLU A 287 -1.23 -6.30 27.19
CA GLU A 287 -0.78 -4.98 27.64
C GLU A 287 0.73 -5.00 27.94
N ARG A 288 1.48 -4.03 27.40
CA ARG A 288 2.92 -3.88 27.64
C ARG A 288 3.41 -2.44 27.41
N TYR A 289 2.89 -1.51 28.21
CA TYR A 289 3.33 -0.12 28.19
C TYR A 289 4.82 0.03 28.51
N SER A 290 5.46 1.03 27.89
CA SER A 290 6.77 1.50 28.35
C SER A 290 6.63 2.43 29.55
N PRO A 291 7.55 2.35 30.51
CA PRO A 291 7.56 3.25 31.64
C PRO A 291 7.95 4.67 31.19
N ASP A 292 7.14 5.65 31.55
CA ASP A 292 7.47 7.05 31.34
C ASP A 292 8.47 7.53 32.39
N ARG A 293 9.40 8.42 31.99
CA ARG A 293 10.20 9.23 32.93
C ARG A 293 9.40 10.46 33.36
N ASP A 294 9.73 11.04 34.51
CA ASP A 294 8.98 12.18 35.11
C ASP A 294 8.77 13.38 34.17
N TRP A 295 9.67 13.58 33.21
CA TRP A 295 9.60 14.67 32.24
C TRP A 295 8.70 14.35 31.04
N MET A 296 8.52 13.08 30.68
CA MET A 296 7.84 12.67 29.43
C MET A 296 6.36 13.07 29.39
N PRO A 297 5.55 12.93 30.47
CA PRO A 297 4.16 13.43 30.48
C PRO A 297 4.06 14.95 30.35
N LYS A 298 5.12 15.68 30.70
CA LYS A 298 5.15 17.16 30.78
C LYS A 298 5.73 17.82 29.53
N VAL A 299 5.98 17.06 28.47
CA VAL A 299 6.51 17.59 27.22
C VAL A 299 5.48 18.48 26.54
N VAL A 300 5.92 19.66 26.10
CA VAL A 300 5.21 20.54 25.16
C VAL A 300 6.14 20.78 23.99
N LEU A 301 5.74 20.32 22.81
CA LEU A 301 6.62 20.20 21.65
C LEU A 301 6.35 21.31 20.63
N MET A 302 7.42 22.00 20.21
CA MET A 302 7.40 22.91 19.07
C MET A 302 8.03 22.23 17.86
N ALA A 303 7.32 22.15 16.73
CA ALA A 303 7.85 21.64 15.47
C ALA A 303 8.30 22.79 14.56
N LYS A 304 9.53 22.73 14.04
CA LYS A 304 10.06 23.71 13.08
C LYS A 304 10.77 23.01 11.91
N THR A 305 10.32 23.30 10.69
CA THR A 305 11.08 23.06 9.46
C THR A 305 12.36 23.89 9.46
N ILE A 306 13.52 23.26 9.63
CA ILE A 306 14.75 23.97 10.04
C ILE A 306 15.23 25.01 9.02
N LEU A 307 15.27 24.68 7.72
CA LEU A 307 15.78 25.61 6.70
C LEU A 307 14.89 26.84 6.57
N VAL A 308 13.57 26.65 6.57
CA VAL A 308 12.58 27.73 6.56
C VAL A 308 12.71 28.59 7.82
N TRP A 309 12.88 27.97 8.99
CA TRP A 309 13.02 28.69 10.25
C TRP A 309 14.31 29.51 10.29
N LEU A 310 15.45 28.97 9.87
CA LEU A 310 16.72 29.70 9.78
C LEU A 310 16.62 30.91 8.83
N TYR A 311 15.92 30.77 7.71
CA TYR A 311 15.61 31.89 6.81
C TYR A 311 14.75 32.96 7.50
N GLN A 312 13.69 32.58 8.21
CA GLN A 312 12.84 33.51 8.97
C GLN A 312 13.62 34.20 10.10
N LEU A 313 14.49 33.47 10.82
CA LEU A 313 15.36 34.04 11.84
C LEU A 313 16.35 35.05 11.25
N THR A 314 16.92 34.75 10.08
CA THR A 314 17.78 35.68 9.35
C THR A 314 17.08 37.01 9.11
N LYS A 315 15.80 36.97 8.69
CA LYS A 315 14.97 38.16 8.51
C LYS A 315 14.64 38.86 9.82
N LYS A 316 14.24 38.10 10.85
CA LYS A 316 13.85 38.61 12.18
C LYS A 316 15.00 39.35 12.88
N TYR A 317 16.21 38.80 12.82
CA TYR A 317 17.39 39.32 13.54
C TYR A 317 18.31 40.19 12.68
N GLY A 318 18.02 40.35 11.39
CA GLY A 318 18.79 41.22 10.49
C GLY A 318 20.24 40.78 10.26
N ARG A 319 20.56 39.49 10.46
CA ARG A 319 21.89 38.92 10.25
C ARG A 319 21.81 37.50 9.67
N PRO A 320 22.79 37.04 8.87
CA PRO A 320 22.79 35.66 8.36
C PRO A 320 22.76 34.62 9.48
N ILE A 321 21.79 33.71 9.42
CA ILE A 321 21.62 32.56 10.31
C ILE A 321 21.36 31.35 9.40
N GLU A 322 22.41 30.58 9.14
CA GLU A 322 22.42 29.46 8.18
C GLU A 322 22.69 28.11 8.87
N ARG A 323 23.22 28.13 10.10
CA ARG A 323 23.63 26.94 10.86
C ARG A 323 22.93 26.86 12.22
N LEU A 324 22.89 25.64 12.78
CA LEU A 324 22.24 25.37 14.08
C LEU A 324 22.85 26.16 15.25
N ASP A 325 24.18 26.32 15.25
CA ASP A 325 24.94 27.05 16.27
C ASP A 325 24.77 28.58 16.18
N GLN A 326 24.21 29.08 15.07
CA GLN A 326 23.97 30.51 14.85
C GLN A 326 22.60 30.99 15.34
N ILE A 327 21.70 30.06 15.71
CA ILE A 327 20.39 30.40 16.27
C ILE A 327 20.62 31.29 17.51
N PRO A 328 20.04 32.50 17.59
CA PRO A 328 20.29 33.42 18.70
C PRO A 328 19.80 32.87 20.04
N ASP A 329 20.51 33.20 21.12
CA ASP A 329 20.12 32.77 22.46
C ASP A 329 18.77 33.37 22.88
N GLU A 330 18.45 34.58 22.41
CA GLU A 330 17.19 35.28 22.65
C GLU A 330 15.98 34.53 22.05
N GLU A 331 16.17 33.84 20.91
CA GLU A 331 15.13 33.00 20.33
C GLU A 331 14.89 31.75 21.18
N LEU A 332 15.96 31.17 21.73
CA LEU A 332 15.85 30.02 22.63
C LEU A 332 15.23 30.41 23.97
N ASP A 333 15.54 31.59 24.48
CA ASP A 333 14.92 32.17 25.67
C ASP A 333 13.42 32.43 25.44
N LEU A 334 13.05 32.91 24.25
CA LEU A 334 11.65 33.08 23.88
C LEU A 334 10.88 31.75 23.93
N LEU A 335 11.42 30.66 23.36
CA LEU A 335 10.79 29.34 23.43
C LEU A 335 10.58 28.86 24.87
N ARG A 336 11.59 29.07 25.73
CA ARG A 336 11.48 28.78 27.17
C ARG A 336 10.36 29.59 27.82
N ASP A 337 10.31 30.89 27.55
CA ASP A 337 9.38 31.81 28.19
C ASP A 337 7.93 31.56 27.75
N GLN A 338 7.74 31.04 26.54
CA GLN A 338 6.46 30.51 26.03
C GLN A 338 6.06 29.17 26.68
N GLY A 339 6.98 28.48 27.36
CA GLY A 339 6.71 27.24 28.08
C GLY A 339 6.97 25.96 27.28
N PHE A 340 7.72 26.04 26.16
CA PHE A 340 8.13 24.85 25.43
C PHE A 340 9.21 24.08 26.18
N THR A 341 9.09 22.76 26.17
CA THR A 341 10.06 21.84 26.82
C THR A 341 10.65 20.84 25.82
N GLY A 342 10.16 20.83 24.58
CA GLY A 342 10.72 20.09 23.45
C GLY A 342 10.77 20.96 22.18
N LEU A 343 11.82 20.80 21.39
CA LEU A 343 11.97 21.41 20.06
C LEU A 343 12.27 20.32 19.03
N TRP A 344 11.33 20.06 18.14
CA TRP A 344 11.50 19.16 17.00
C TRP A 344 11.94 19.95 15.77
N LEU A 345 13.14 19.61 15.28
CA LEU A 345 13.67 20.16 14.04
C LEU A 345 13.50 19.14 12.92
N ILE A 346 12.73 19.53 11.90
CA ILE A 346 12.44 18.67 10.75
C ILE A 346 13.49 18.90 9.68
N GLY A 347 14.09 17.81 9.19
CA GLY A 347 15.03 17.83 8.07
C GLY A 347 16.46 18.19 8.45
N LEU A 348 16.92 17.67 9.59
CA LEU A 348 18.30 17.78 10.12
C LEU A 348 19.33 16.95 9.36
N TRP A 349 18.87 15.83 8.78
CA TRP A 349 19.72 14.80 8.22
C TRP A 349 20.21 15.15 6.81
N GLU A 350 21.33 14.55 6.41
CA GLU A 350 21.85 14.64 5.06
C GLU A 350 20.89 13.98 4.05
N ARG A 351 20.53 14.74 3.02
CA ARG A 351 19.46 14.38 2.08
C ARG A 351 20.01 13.92 0.73
N SER A 352 19.21 13.11 0.05
CA SER A 352 19.48 12.54 -1.28
C SER A 352 19.71 13.59 -2.36
N ASN A 353 20.76 13.42 -3.17
CA ASN A 353 20.93 14.26 -4.36
C ASN A 353 20.00 13.80 -5.49
N ALA A 354 19.76 12.50 -5.62
CA ALA A 354 18.78 11.94 -6.55
C ALA A 354 17.37 12.54 -6.36
N SER A 355 16.89 12.63 -5.11
CA SER A 355 15.60 13.25 -4.77
C SER A 355 15.49 14.68 -5.30
N LYS A 356 16.53 15.49 -5.08
CA LYS A 356 16.62 16.86 -5.61
C LYS A 356 16.57 16.86 -7.13
N ARG A 357 17.40 16.03 -7.77
CA ARG A 357 17.51 15.97 -9.23
C ARG A 357 16.19 15.57 -9.89
N ILE A 358 15.48 14.60 -9.32
CA ILE A 358 14.16 14.18 -9.80
C ILE A 358 13.17 15.36 -9.79
N LYS A 359 13.08 16.11 -8.68
CA LYS A 359 12.19 17.28 -8.58
C LYS A 359 12.52 18.35 -9.62
N GLN A 360 13.81 18.57 -9.90
CA GLN A 360 14.26 19.49 -10.93
C GLN A 360 13.85 19.03 -12.33
N ILE A 361 14.04 17.74 -12.66
CA ILE A 361 13.61 17.18 -13.95
C ILE A 361 12.08 17.29 -14.11
N CYS A 362 11.32 17.14 -13.02
CA CYS A 362 9.87 17.28 -13.00
C CYS A 362 9.36 18.74 -12.96
N GLY A 363 10.24 19.74 -13.13
CA GLY A 363 9.85 21.14 -13.34
C GLY A 363 9.97 22.06 -12.13
N ASN A 364 10.57 21.63 -11.01
CA ASN A 364 10.86 22.49 -9.86
C ASN A 364 12.38 22.70 -9.67
N PRO A 365 12.98 23.71 -10.34
CA PRO A 365 14.43 23.93 -10.30
C PRO A 365 14.96 24.37 -8.93
N GLU A 366 14.12 25.01 -8.11
CA GLU A 366 14.48 25.52 -6.77
C GLU A 366 14.25 24.51 -5.63
N ALA A 367 13.62 23.36 -5.90
CA ALA A 367 13.34 22.35 -4.87
C ALA A 367 14.62 21.81 -4.24
N ALA A 368 14.63 21.68 -2.91
CA ALA A 368 15.57 20.80 -2.23
C ALA A 368 15.06 19.35 -2.23
N SER A 369 15.97 18.45 -1.88
CA SER A 369 15.65 17.05 -1.59
C SER A 369 14.55 16.93 -0.54
N SER A 370 13.71 15.91 -0.66
CA SER A 370 12.79 15.53 0.40
C SER A 370 13.55 15.34 1.72
N ALA A 371 13.02 15.89 2.81
CA ALA A 371 13.56 15.68 4.16
C ALA A 371 13.51 14.22 4.61
N TYR A 372 12.72 13.36 3.94
CA TYR A 372 12.59 11.93 4.24
C TYR A 372 13.31 11.02 3.24
N SER A 373 13.93 11.57 2.20
CA SER A 373 14.85 10.82 1.32
C SER A 373 16.28 11.00 1.85
N LEU A 374 16.67 10.15 2.79
CA LEU A 374 17.91 10.28 3.57
C LEU A 374 19.09 9.49 2.99
N MET A 375 20.25 10.14 2.91
CA MET A 375 21.51 9.48 2.53
C MET A 375 22.05 8.61 3.66
N ASP A 376 22.04 9.17 4.87
CA ASP A 376 22.49 8.56 6.12
C ASP A 376 21.97 9.40 7.31
N TYR A 377 21.98 8.85 8.53
CA TYR A 377 21.63 9.58 9.77
C TYR A 377 22.78 10.46 10.26
N THR A 378 23.35 11.26 9.36
CA THR A 378 24.36 12.28 9.64
C THR A 378 23.75 13.68 9.55
N ILE A 379 24.14 14.59 10.44
CA ILE A 379 23.66 15.98 10.40
C ILE A 379 24.20 16.68 9.15
N ALA A 380 23.28 17.30 8.40
CA ALA A 380 23.62 17.92 7.12
C ALA A 380 24.73 18.96 7.27
N GLY A 381 25.74 18.89 6.40
CA GLY A 381 26.92 19.76 6.46
C GLY A 381 26.59 21.25 6.35
N ASN A 382 25.57 21.61 5.58
CA ASN A 382 25.08 22.99 5.44
C ASN A 382 24.44 23.53 6.73
N LEU A 383 23.93 22.67 7.62
CA LEU A 383 23.44 23.04 8.95
C LEU A 383 24.55 23.14 9.99
N GLY A 384 25.77 22.77 9.61
CA GLY A 384 26.96 22.84 10.43
C GLY A 384 27.43 21.54 11.07
N GLY A 385 26.79 20.42 10.74
CA GLY A 385 27.18 19.09 11.19
C GLY A 385 27.00 18.87 12.68
N TRP A 386 27.65 17.81 13.19
CA TRP A 386 27.53 17.36 14.58
C TRP A 386 27.97 18.41 15.61
N ASP A 387 28.99 19.21 15.32
CA ASP A 387 29.46 20.26 16.24
C ASP A 387 28.41 21.35 16.46
N ALA A 388 27.73 21.76 15.40
CA ALA A 388 26.67 22.77 15.48
C ALA A 388 25.44 22.24 16.22
N LEU A 389 25.10 20.95 16.01
CA LEU A 389 24.03 20.28 16.75
C LEU A 389 24.36 20.21 18.25
N ASP A 390 25.56 19.79 18.62
CA ASP A 390 25.96 19.68 20.03
C ASP A 390 25.95 21.03 20.75
N ASN A 391 26.42 22.09 20.07
CA ASN A 391 26.31 23.45 20.58
C ASN A 391 24.85 23.82 20.87
N LEU A 392 23.96 23.68 19.89
CA LEU A 392 22.54 23.99 20.03
C LEU A 392 21.90 23.17 21.17
N ARG A 393 22.17 21.87 21.20
CA ARG A 393 21.66 20.94 22.22
C ARG A 393 22.05 21.37 23.63
N ARG A 394 23.32 21.74 23.85
CA ARG A 394 23.78 22.24 25.16
C ARG A 394 23.08 23.54 25.58
N ARG A 395 22.87 24.47 24.65
CA ARG A 395 22.18 25.74 24.93
C ARG A 395 20.68 25.56 25.20
N LEU A 396 20.02 24.63 24.50
CA LEU A 396 18.64 24.24 24.75
C LEU A 396 18.48 23.55 26.12
N TRP A 397 19.41 22.65 26.45
CA TRP A 397 19.38 21.93 27.73
C TRP A 397 19.45 22.86 28.94
N LYS A 398 20.28 23.91 28.89
CA LYS A 398 20.34 24.96 29.92
C LYS A 398 19.00 25.66 30.15
N ARG A 399 18.10 25.62 29.16
CA ARG A 399 16.77 26.22 29.19
C ARG A 399 15.66 25.19 29.48
N GLY A 400 16.02 23.94 29.74
CA GLY A 400 15.06 22.85 29.97
C GLY A 400 14.38 22.33 28.71
N ILE A 401 14.88 22.68 27.53
CA ILE A 401 14.31 22.26 26.24
C ILE A 401 15.08 21.04 25.72
N ARG A 402 14.35 19.96 25.44
CA ARG A 402 14.89 18.74 24.82
C ARG A 402 14.80 18.83 23.31
N LEU A 403 15.88 18.47 22.64
CA LEU A 403 15.88 18.41 21.18
C LEU A 403 15.19 17.11 20.71
N ALA A 404 14.39 17.22 19.67
CA ALA A 404 13.71 16.12 19.02
C ALA A 404 14.11 16.04 17.54
N SER A 405 14.16 14.83 17.00
CA SER A 405 14.40 14.58 15.57
C SER A 405 13.30 13.72 14.96
N ASP A 406 13.11 13.88 13.66
CA ASP A 406 12.42 12.88 12.84
C ASP A 406 13.33 11.67 12.60
N MET A 407 12.72 10.51 12.37
CA MET A 407 13.39 9.31 11.89
C MET A 407 12.49 8.53 10.94
N VAL A 408 13.05 8.03 9.84
CA VAL A 408 12.35 7.29 8.79
C VAL A 408 12.92 5.87 8.70
N PRO A 409 12.38 4.90 9.47
CA PRO A 409 12.95 3.56 9.53
C PRO A 409 12.53 2.66 8.36
N ASN A 410 11.49 3.02 7.59
CA ASN A 410 10.92 2.15 6.57
C ASN A 410 11.79 2.04 5.30
N HIS A 411 12.49 3.10 4.93
CA HIS A 411 13.22 3.21 3.68
C HIS A 411 14.42 4.14 3.82
N THR A 412 15.34 4.09 2.85
CA THR A 412 16.38 5.10 2.66
C THR A 412 16.13 5.89 1.38
N ALA A 413 16.96 6.89 1.08
CA ALA A 413 17.05 7.42 -0.28
C ALA A 413 17.43 6.33 -1.30
N MET A 414 17.05 6.54 -2.56
CA MET A 414 17.41 5.61 -3.65
C MET A 414 18.91 5.62 -4.02
N ASP A 415 19.62 6.69 -3.67
CA ASP A 415 21.07 6.86 -3.84
C ASP A 415 21.82 6.77 -2.50
N SER A 416 21.16 6.27 -1.43
CA SER A 416 21.74 6.19 -0.09
C SER A 416 23.00 5.34 -0.05
N ARG A 417 23.81 5.54 1.00
CA ARG A 417 25.00 4.72 1.26
C ARG A 417 24.67 3.23 1.31
N TRP A 418 23.50 2.86 1.84
CA TRP A 418 23.06 1.48 1.90
C TRP A 418 22.80 0.89 0.51
N VAL A 419 22.24 1.65 -0.44
CA VAL A 419 22.02 1.16 -1.81
C VAL A 419 23.36 0.88 -2.52
N VAL A 420 24.38 1.68 -2.21
CA VAL A 420 25.73 1.49 -2.73
C VAL A 420 26.42 0.27 -2.09
N GLU A 421 26.45 0.22 -0.74
CA GLU A 421 27.32 -0.67 0.03
C GLU A 421 26.64 -1.96 0.52
N ARG A 422 25.31 -1.94 0.70
CA ARG A 422 24.52 -3.04 1.28
C ARG A 422 23.20 -3.27 0.52
N PRO A 423 23.23 -3.47 -0.82
CA PRO A 423 22.01 -3.64 -1.61
C PRO A 423 21.18 -4.88 -1.21
N ASP A 424 21.76 -5.87 -0.54
CA ASP A 424 21.06 -7.08 -0.06
C ASP A 424 20.04 -6.81 1.07
N LEU A 425 20.05 -5.62 1.68
CA LEU A 425 19.11 -5.25 2.75
C LEU A 425 17.76 -4.72 2.22
N PHE A 426 17.63 -4.55 0.91
CA PHE A 426 16.44 -3.95 0.29
C PHE A 426 15.53 -4.97 -0.38
N MET A 427 14.24 -4.61 -0.43
CA MET A 427 13.25 -5.30 -1.26
C MET A 427 13.65 -5.18 -2.72
N GLN A 428 13.92 -6.31 -3.38
CA GLN A 428 14.46 -6.28 -4.74
C GLN A 428 14.17 -7.53 -5.56
N ARG A 429 14.37 -7.41 -6.88
CA ARG A 429 14.33 -8.52 -7.85
C ARG A 429 15.57 -8.48 -8.75
N ARG A 430 15.87 -9.61 -9.39
CA ARG A 430 16.93 -9.75 -10.40
C ARG A 430 16.44 -9.43 -11.81
N ASP A 431 15.14 -9.37 -12.01
CA ASP A 431 14.51 -9.13 -13.29
C ASP A 431 13.55 -7.95 -13.26
N CYS A 432 13.36 -7.32 -14.42
CA CYS A 432 12.43 -6.21 -14.57
C CYS A 432 10.98 -6.70 -14.31
N PRO A 433 10.25 -6.10 -13.36
CA PRO A 433 8.92 -6.60 -12.97
C PRO A 433 7.89 -6.50 -14.10
N PHE A 434 8.06 -5.51 -14.98
CA PHE A 434 7.16 -5.20 -16.08
C PHE A 434 7.96 -5.07 -17.39
N PRO A 435 7.57 -5.78 -18.47
CA PRO A 435 8.30 -5.74 -19.75
C PRO A 435 8.34 -4.36 -20.40
N GLN A 436 7.34 -3.51 -20.14
CA GLN A 436 7.24 -2.17 -20.69
C GLN A 436 8.11 -1.13 -19.96
N TYR A 437 8.63 -1.46 -18.77
CA TYR A 437 9.49 -0.53 -18.03
C TYR A 437 10.83 -0.37 -18.73
N THR A 438 11.21 0.89 -18.90
CA THR A 438 12.51 1.26 -19.46
C THR A 438 13.25 2.17 -18.49
N PHE A 439 14.58 2.08 -18.49
CA PHE A 439 15.46 2.79 -17.55
C PHE A 439 16.59 3.44 -18.33
N ASN A 440 16.21 4.27 -19.30
CA ASN A 440 17.14 4.93 -20.21
C ASN A 440 17.43 6.38 -19.79
N GLY A 441 16.77 6.84 -18.72
CA GLY A 441 17.00 8.15 -18.12
C GLY A 441 18.42 8.37 -17.58
N GLU A 442 18.62 9.55 -17.01
CA GLU A 442 19.89 9.98 -16.40
C GLU A 442 20.28 9.05 -15.23
N ASN A 443 21.59 8.80 -15.05
CA ASN A 443 22.09 8.18 -13.84
C ASN A 443 21.96 9.16 -12.66
N LEU A 444 21.12 8.83 -11.70
CA LEU A 444 20.84 9.64 -10.52
C LEU A 444 21.83 9.40 -9.36
N SER A 445 22.71 8.40 -9.47
CA SER A 445 23.72 8.18 -8.43
C SER A 445 24.90 9.14 -8.59
N HIS A 446 25.34 9.71 -7.48
CA HIS A 446 26.57 10.49 -7.39
C HIS A 446 27.80 9.66 -7.01
N ASP A 447 27.60 8.38 -6.67
CA ASP A 447 28.70 7.47 -6.36
C ASP A 447 29.08 6.67 -7.61
N GLY A 448 30.31 6.87 -8.11
CA GLY A 448 30.79 6.22 -9.34
C GLY A 448 30.83 4.68 -9.28
N ARG A 449 30.67 4.06 -8.11
CA ARG A 449 30.60 2.59 -7.95
C ARG A 449 29.28 2.01 -8.48
N VAL A 450 28.20 2.78 -8.49
CA VAL A 450 26.87 2.30 -8.89
C VAL A 450 26.14 3.28 -9.80
N GLY A 451 25.36 2.76 -10.75
CA GLY A 451 24.36 3.51 -11.49
C GLY A 451 22.97 3.31 -10.88
N VAL A 452 22.20 4.38 -10.74
CA VAL A 452 20.81 4.35 -10.27
C VAL A 452 19.94 5.04 -11.31
N TYR A 453 18.95 4.35 -11.84
CA TYR A 453 18.11 4.83 -12.94
C TYR A 453 16.64 4.71 -12.54
N LEU A 454 15.93 5.83 -12.63
CA LEU A 454 14.47 5.86 -12.50
C LEU A 454 13.82 5.33 -13.78
N GLU A 455 12.61 4.81 -13.65
CA GLU A 455 11.83 4.32 -14.79
C GLU A 455 11.31 5.49 -15.64
N ASP A 456 11.37 5.37 -16.96
CA ASP A 456 11.20 6.49 -17.88
C ASP A 456 9.76 7.06 -17.90
N HIS A 457 8.72 6.22 -17.71
CA HIS A 457 7.32 6.65 -17.72
C HIS A 457 6.93 7.47 -16.47
N TYR A 458 7.78 7.49 -15.45
CA TYR A 458 7.64 8.41 -14.33
C TYR A 458 7.71 9.87 -14.79
N TYR A 459 8.64 10.21 -15.69
CA TYR A 459 8.83 11.58 -16.16
C TYR A 459 7.64 12.08 -17.00
N SER A 460 7.06 11.21 -17.82
CA SER A 460 5.84 11.49 -18.58
C SER A 460 4.57 11.40 -17.75
N LYS A 461 4.64 10.92 -16.50
CA LYS A 461 3.50 10.64 -15.62
C LYS A 461 2.47 9.72 -16.29
N SER A 462 2.92 8.81 -17.15
CA SER A 462 2.06 7.84 -17.83
C SER A 462 2.00 6.49 -17.11
N ASP A 463 2.94 6.24 -16.20
CA ASP A 463 2.94 5.13 -15.24
C ASP A 463 3.69 5.58 -13.96
N CYS A 464 3.54 4.87 -12.85
CA CYS A 464 4.32 5.08 -11.64
C CYS A 464 5.04 3.78 -11.28
N ALA A 465 6.30 3.69 -11.67
CA ALA A 465 7.08 2.48 -11.47
C ALA A 465 7.22 2.11 -10.00
N VAL A 466 7.06 0.81 -9.71
CA VAL A 466 7.23 0.26 -8.35
C VAL A 466 8.70 0.05 -7.97
N VAL A 467 9.61 0.12 -8.93
CA VAL A 467 11.05 -0.12 -8.75
C VAL A 467 11.90 0.89 -9.50
N PHE A 468 13.13 1.07 -9.04
CA PHE A 468 14.23 1.67 -9.80
C PHE A 468 15.32 0.63 -10.11
N LYS A 469 16.16 0.91 -11.11
CA LYS A 469 17.25 0.03 -11.52
C LYS A 469 18.57 0.47 -10.87
N ARG A 470 19.21 -0.42 -10.12
CA ARG A 470 20.60 -0.32 -9.65
C ARG A 470 21.51 -1.15 -10.56
N VAL A 471 22.64 -0.59 -10.97
CA VAL A 471 23.71 -1.30 -11.67
C VAL A 471 25.00 -1.13 -10.88
N ASP A 472 25.66 -2.22 -10.56
CA ASP A 472 27.03 -2.18 -10.05
C ASP A 472 28.01 -1.96 -11.20
N ASN A 473 28.75 -0.85 -11.19
CA ASN A 473 29.59 -0.47 -12.33
C ASN A 473 30.86 -1.33 -12.45
N GLN A 474 31.25 -2.06 -11.40
CA GLN A 474 32.40 -2.95 -11.43
C GLN A 474 32.03 -4.36 -11.87
N THR A 475 30.93 -4.89 -11.36
CA THR A 475 30.52 -6.29 -11.60
C THR A 475 29.48 -6.43 -12.71
N GLY A 476 28.80 -5.35 -13.09
CA GLY A 476 27.64 -5.39 -13.98
C GLY A 476 26.37 -5.94 -13.32
N ASP A 477 26.37 -6.12 -11.99
CA ASP A 477 25.24 -6.64 -11.23
C ASP A 477 24.03 -5.70 -11.33
N VAL A 478 22.95 -6.17 -11.97
CA VAL A 478 21.70 -5.42 -12.13
C VAL A 478 20.68 -5.90 -11.10
N ARG A 479 20.07 -4.94 -10.41
CA ARG A 479 18.98 -5.18 -9.45
C ARG A 479 17.86 -4.17 -9.65
N TYR A 480 16.64 -4.61 -9.41
CA TYR A 480 15.44 -3.77 -9.43
C TYR A 480 14.94 -3.64 -7.99
N ILE A 481 15.16 -2.49 -7.39
CA ILE A 481 14.89 -2.22 -5.98
C ILE A 481 13.56 -1.49 -5.87
N TYR A 482 12.69 -1.92 -4.95
CA TYR A 482 11.37 -1.31 -4.76
C TYR A 482 11.48 0.05 -4.09
N HIS A 483 10.61 0.96 -4.49
CA HIS A 483 10.36 2.21 -3.79
C HIS A 483 9.56 1.98 -2.50
N GLY A 484 9.75 2.84 -1.51
CA GLY A 484 8.91 2.86 -0.31
C GLY A 484 7.45 3.11 -0.67
N ASN A 485 6.53 2.42 0.01
CA ASN A 485 5.10 2.51 -0.29
C ASN A 485 4.27 2.05 0.93
N ASP A 486 3.11 2.64 1.13
CA ASP A 486 2.15 2.35 2.20
C ASP A 486 0.91 1.54 1.73
N GLY A 487 0.83 1.25 0.44
CA GLY A 487 -0.26 0.53 -0.23
C GLY A 487 -1.51 1.37 -0.50
N THR A 488 -1.47 2.68 -0.22
CA THR A 488 -2.60 3.57 -0.43
C THR A 488 -2.45 4.42 -1.70
N GLY A 489 -1.23 4.78 -2.10
CA GLY A 489 -1.00 5.68 -3.23
C GLY A 489 0.13 5.26 -4.16
N MET A 490 0.71 6.26 -4.84
CA MET A 490 1.88 6.07 -5.67
C MET A 490 3.11 5.74 -4.81
N PRO A 491 4.01 4.86 -5.27
CA PRO A 491 5.30 4.66 -4.62
C PRO A 491 6.09 5.96 -4.43
N TRP A 492 6.82 6.06 -3.32
CA TRP A 492 7.73 7.17 -3.03
C TRP A 492 9.02 7.01 -3.83
N ASN A 493 8.99 7.57 -5.04
CA ASN A 493 9.94 7.30 -6.13
C ASN A 493 11.40 7.74 -5.89
N ASP A 494 11.67 8.53 -4.85
CA ASP A 494 13.02 8.93 -4.44
C ASP A 494 13.57 8.08 -3.27
N THR A 495 12.92 6.95 -2.98
CA THR A 495 13.25 6.08 -1.84
C THR A 495 13.54 4.64 -2.25
N ALA A 496 14.20 3.89 -1.37
CA ALA A 496 14.48 2.46 -1.48
C ALA A 496 13.94 1.71 -0.26
N GLN A 497 13.01 0.77 -0.49
CA GLN A 497 12.32 0.03 0.57
C GLN A 497 13.23 -1.03 1.22
N ILE A 498 13.40 -0.93 2.54
CA ILE A 498 14.15 -1.92 3.32
C ILE A 498 13.34 -3.22 3.46
N ASP A 499 14.01 -4.37 3.37
CA ASP A 499 13.39 -5.68 3.54
C ASP A 499 13.30 -6.07 5.01
N PHE A 500 12.14 -5.86 5.62
CA PHE A 500 11.92 -6.23 7.02
C PHE A 500 11.73 -7.73 7.26
N LEU A 501 11.67 -8.59 6.22
CA LEU A 501 11.77 -10.05 6.40
C LEU A 501 13.22 -10.45 6.68
N ASN A 502 14.20 -9.67 6.20
CA ASN A 502 15.62 -9.88 6.44
C ASN A 502 16.01 -9.46 7.89
N PRO A 503 16.45 -10.40 8.75
CA PRO A 503 16.84 -10.08 10.12
C PRO A 503 18.04 -9.13 10.22
N ALA A 504 18.97 -9.18 9.27
CA ALA A 504 20.12 -8.26 9.25
C ALA A 504 19.70 -6.83 8.93
N ALA A 505 18.67 -6.65 8.09
CA ALA A 505 18.11 -5.34 7.80
C ALA A 505 17.40 -4.75 9.03
N ARG A 506 16.59 -5.57 9.74
CA ARG A 506 15.95 -5.15 10.99
C ARG A 506 16.96 -4.70 12.04
N GLU A 507 18.03 -5.47 12.26
CA GLU A 507 19.08 -5.10 13.22
C GLU A 507 19.81 -3.82 12.80
N ALA A 508 20.11 -3.64 11.51
CA ALA A 508 20.74 -2.41 11.02
C ALA A 508 19.87 -1.18 11.30
N VAL A 509 18.55 -1.27 11.07
CA VAL A 509 17.61 -0.19 11.39
C VAL A 509 17.56 0.07 12.90
N ILE A 510 17.54 -0.98 13.74
CA ILE A 510 17.59 -0.81 15.20
C ILE A 510 18.86 -0.07 15.64
N GLN A 511 20.00 -0.37 15.04
CA GLN A 511 21.25 0.32 15.35
C GLN A 511 21.21 1.80 14.96
N ASP A 512 20.61 2.15 13.82
CA ASP A 512 20.39 3.54 13.44
C ASP A 512 19.43 4.23 14.43
N ILE A 513 18.38 3.55 14.90
CA ILE A 513 17.45 4.10 15.92
C ILE A 513 18.22 4.40 17.21
N LEU A 514 19.06 3.47 17.66
CA LEU A 514 19.88 3.65 18.86
C LEU A 514 20.92 4.76 18.67
N HIS A 515 21.48 4.91 17.47
CA HIS A 515 22.36 6.02 17.15
C HIS A 515 21.66 7.39 17.26
N VAL A 516 20.44 7.50 16.71
CA VAL A 516 19.62 8.72 16.84
C VAL A 516 19.24 8.97 18.30
N ALA A 517 18.79 7.94 19.02
CA ALA A 517 18.38 8.03 20.42
C ALA A 517 19.47 8.52 21.39
N ARG A 518 20.74 8.21 21.10
CA ARG A 518 21.88 8.72 21.87
C ARG A 518 22.07 10.23 21.72
N ASN A 519 21.53 10.83 20.67
CA ASN A 519 21.70 12.24 20.36
C ASN A 519 20.44 13.08 20.61
N PHE A 520 19.26 12.46 20.47
CA PHE A 520 17.96 13.09 20.59
C PHE A 520 17.11 12.39 21.66
N PRO A 521 16.81 13.05 22.79
CA PRO A 521 15.94 12.50 23.84
C PRO A 521 14.49 12.27 23.39
N ILE A 522 14.07 12.84 22.25
CA ILE A 522 12.74 12.64 21.69
C ILE A 522 12.90 12.26 20.22
N ILE A 523 12.29 11.16 19.80
CA ILE A 523 12.30 10.72 18.39
C ILE A 523 10.86 10.59 17.91
N ARG A 524 10.56 11.20 16.77
CA ARG A 524 9.32 10.98 16.02
C ARG A 524 9.60 10.03 14.86
N PHE A 525 8.99 8.86 14.87
CA PHE A 525 9.04 7.90 13.78
C PHE A 525 7.97 8.21 12.74
N ASP A 526 8.42 8.42 11.50
CA ASP A 526 7.58 8.62 10.32
C ASP A 526 6.91 7.32 9.86
N ALA A 527 5.65 7.40 9.46
CA ALA A 527 4.85 6.29 8.93
C ALA A 527 5.01 4.98 9.74
N ALA A 528 5.04 5.05 11.07
CA ALA A 528 5.42 3.92 11.91
C ALA A 528 4.51 2.70 11.73
N MET A 529 3.24 2.93 11.36
CA MET A 529 2.26 1.88 11.07
C MET A 529 2.70 0.88 9.98
N VAL A 530 3.48 1.30 8.98
CA VAL A 530 3.88 0.37 7.89
C VAL A 530 4.83 -0.72 8.38
N LEU A 531 5.50 -0.52 9.52
CA LEU A 531 6.44 -1.47 10.13
C LEU A 531 5.84 -2.34 11.23
N ALA A 532 4.53 -2.23 11.50
CA ALA A 532 3.85 -3.26 12.28
C ALA A 532 3.86 -4.58 11.48
N LYS A 533 4.09 -5.72 12.14
CA LYS A 533 4.24 -7.03 11.48
C LYS A 533 3.08 -7.35 10.54
N LYS A 534 1.84 -7.04 10.93
CA LYS A 534 0.66 -7.21 10.06
C LYS A 534 0.70 -6.39 8.76
N HIS A 535 1.33 -5.21 8.78
CA HIS A 535 1.44 -4.34 7.61
C HIS A 535 2.63 -4.71 6.74
N ILE A 536 3.76 -5.10 7.32
CA ILE A 536 4.86 -5.73 6.58
C ILE A 536 4.32 -6.92 5.77
N ARG A 537 3.48 -7.75 6.41
CA ARG A 537 2.80 -8.86 5.74
C ARG A 537 1.89 -8.39 4.62
N ARG A 538 0.94 -7.50 4.93
CA ARG A 538 -0.07 -7.01 3.98
C ARG A 538 0.58 -6.41 2.71
N LEU A 539 1.63 -5.61 2.89
CA LEU A 539 2.26 -4.83 1.82
C LEU A 539 3.28 -5.64 1.02
N TRP A 540 4.19 -6.35 1.70
CA TRP A 540 5.39 -6.90 1.06
C TRP A 540 5.38 -8.42 0.92
N TYR A 541 4.69 -9.13 1.81
CA TYR A 541 4.67 -10.61 1.92
C TYR A 541 3.26 -11.14 2.22
N PRO A 542 2.28 -10.88 1.34
CA PRO A 542 0.89 -11.24 1.60
C PRO A 542 0.71 -12.76 1.70
N GLU A 543 -0.36 -13.19 2.35
CA GLU A 543 -0.81 -14.58 2.20
C GLU A 543 -1.39 -14.79 0.80
N PRO A 544 -1.23 -15.97 0.17
CA PRO A 544 -1.90 -16.25 -1.08
C PRO A 544 -3.41 -15.97 -1.00
N GLY A 545 -3.94 -15.11 -1.87
CA GLY A 545 -5.34 -14.69 -1.90
C GLY A 545 -5.67 -13.44 -1.09
N ARG A 546 -4.64 -12.81 -0.49
CA ARG A 546 -4.74 -11.56 0.28
C ARG A 546 -3.80 -10.48 -0.26
N GLY A 547 -3.23 -10.68 -1.45
CA GLY A 547 -2.38 -9.71 -2.14
C GLY A 547 -3.18 -8.58 -2.79
N GLY A 548 -2.48 -7.66 -3.45
CA GLY A 548 -3.13 -6.54 -4.16
C GLY A 548 -2.59 -5.16 -3.83
N ASP A 549 -1.91 -4.97 -2.70
CA ASP A 549 -1.56 -3.61 -2.23
C ASP A 549 -0.35 -3.02 -2.95
N ILE A 550 0.66 -3.84 -3.24
CA ILE A 550 1.86 -3.42 -3.98
C ILE A 550 2.00 -4.31 -5.21
N ALA A 551 2.09 -3.69 -6.38
CA ALA A 551 2.15 -4.44 -7.63
C ALA A 551 3.34 -5.41 -7.66
N THR A 552 3.10 -6.61 -8.18
CA THR A 552 4.03 -7.75 -8.30
C THR A 552 4.46 -8.39 -6.97
N ARG A 553 4.02 -7.87 -5.82
CA ARG A 553 4.36 -8.47 -4.51
C ARG A 553 3.55 -9.73 -4.20
N SER A 554 2.40 -9.92 -4.83
CA SER A 554 1.65 -11.17 -4.70
C SER A 554 2.42 -12.40 -5.23
N GLU A 555 3.42 -12.21 -6.10
CA GLU A 555 4.33 -13.27 -6.56
C GLU A 555 5.26 -13.79 -5.45
N TYR A 556 5.45 -13.00 -4.39
CA TYR A 556 6.26 -13.33 -3.21
C TYR A 556 5.40 -13.69 -2.00
N ALA A 557 4.13 -14.07 -2.23
CA ALA A 557 3.24 -14.49 -1.18
C ALA A 557 3.79 -15.72 -0.44
N ILE A 558 3.75 -15.68 0.89
CA ILE A 558 4.22 -16.76 1.77
C ILE A 558 3.12 -17.20 2.73
N SER A 559 3.25 -18.41 3.27
CA SER A 559 2.27 -18.92 4.23
C SER A 559 2.33 -18.13 5.54
N SER A 560 1.22 -18.15 6.28
CA SER A 560 1.18 -17.63 7.65
C SER A 560 2.36 -18.14 8.49
N GLN A 561 2.59 -19.45 8.53
CA GLN A 561 3.67 -20.04 9.31
C GLN A 561 5.07 -19.53 8.90
N ALA A 562 5.37 -19.51 7.60
CA ALA A 562 6.68 -19.07 7.12
C ALA A 562 6.95 -17.59 7.43
N PHE A 563 5.91 -16.76 7.38
CA PHE A 563 6.02 -15.35 7.76
C PHE A 563 6.25 -15.19 9.27
N GLU A 564 5.50 -15.92 10.09
CA GLU A 564 5.68 -15.93 11.56
C GLU A 564 7.07 -16.41 11.96
N ASP A 565 7.62 -17.43 11.29
CA ASP A 565 8.97 -17.93 11.54
C ASP A 565 10.06 -16.91 11.17
N ALA A 566 9.85 -16.13 10.11
CA ALA A 566 10.81 -15.13 9.62
C ALA A 566 10.81 -13.82 10.43
N ILE A 567 9.66 -13.46 11.00
CA ILE A 567 9.48 -12.28 11.87
C ILE A 567 8.80 -12.74 13.16
N PRO A 568 9.52 -13.39 14.09
CA PRO A 568 8.91 -14.00 15.27
C PRO A 568 8.28 -12.96 16.21
N ASN A 569 8.91 -11.79 16.37
CA ASN A 569 8.39 -10.71 17.22
C ASN A 569 8.01 -9.48 16.41
N GLU A 570 7.20 -8.62 17.01
CA GLU A 570 6.94 -7.27 16.49
C GLU A 570 8.21 -6.43 16.46
N PHE A 571 8.55 -5.86 15.31
CA PHE A 571 9.73 -5.01 15.14
C PHE A 571 9.78 -3.87 16.15
N TRP A 572 8.66 -3.14 16.29
CA TRP A 572 8.57 -2.04 17.24
C TRP A 572 8.70 -2.48 18.69
N ARG A 573 8.26 -3.70 19.01
CA ARG A 573 8.43 -4.24 20.36
C ARG A 573 9.91 -4.45 20.67
N GLU A 574 10.67 -5.00 19.72
CA GLU A 574 12.11 -5.15 19.84
C GLU A 574 12.82 -3.79 19.98
N VAL A 575 12.44 -2.80 19.15
CA VAL A 575 12.98 -1.43 19.22
C VAL A 575 12.78 -0.83 20.61
N VAL A 576 11.55 -0.87 21.12
CA VAL A 576 11.22 -0.26 22.41
C VAL A 576 11.95 -0.97 23.55
N ASP A 577 12.05 -2.30 23.52
CA ASP A 577 12.77 -3.08 24.54
C ASP A 577 14.28 -2.77 24.52
N ARG A 578 14.87 -2.62 23.33
CA ARG A 578 16.28 -2.22 23.15
C ARG A 578 16.52 -0.80 23.63
N VAL A 579 15.66 0.15 23.27
CA VAL A 579 15.72 1.55 23.74
C VAL A 579 15.63 1.62 25.27
N ALA A 580 14.66 0.93 25.88
CA ALA A 580 14.51 0.89 27.33
C ALA A 580 15.73 0.31 28.05
N LYS A 581 16.48 -0.60 27.40
CA LYS A 581 17.69 -1.21 27.97
C LYS A 581 18.95 -0.36 27.74
N GLU A 582 19.12 0.21 26.55
CA GLU A 582 20.39 0.83 26.12
C GLU A 582 20.39 2.35 26.24
N VAL A 583 19.23 3.00 26.06
CA VAL A 583 19.03 4.45 26.06
C VAL A 583 17.70 4.80 26.75
N PRO A 584 17.55 4.49 28.05
CA PRO A 584 16.27 4.55 28.78
C PRO A 584 15.66 5.95 28.99
N ASP A 585 16.36 7.02 28.61
CA ASP A 585 15.92 8.42 28.73
C ASP A 585 15.47 8.99 27.37
N THR A 586 14.91 8.12 26.52
CA THR A 586 14.42 8.48 25.18
C THR A 586 12.90 8.30 25.09
N LEU A 587 12.19 9.38 24.73
CA LEU A 587 10.77 9.37 24.41
C LEU A 587 10.59 9.01 22.93
N LEU A 588 9.83 7.95 22.70
CA LEU A 588 9.50 7.46 21.35
C LEU A 588 8.08 7.86 20.98
N LEU A 589 7.95 8.61 19.90
CA LEU A 589 6.69 9.08 19.34
C LEU A 589 6.45 8.39 18.00
N ALA A 590 5.32 7.73 17.84
CA ALA A 590 4.89 7.13 16.59
C ALA A 590 3.92 8.05 15.83
N GLU A 591 4.23 8.39 14.59
CA GLU A 591 3.19 8.70 13.63
C GLU A 591 2.56 7.38 13.16
N ALA A 592 1.39 7.06 13.70
CA ALA A 592 0.62 5.91 13.27
C ALA A 592 -0.84 6.32 13.06
N PHE A 593 -1.44 5.74 12.03
CA PHE A 593 -2.84 5.91 11.68
C PHE A 593 -3.50 4.53 11.56
N TRP A 594 -4.71 4.48 11.00
CA TRP A 594 -5.49 3.24 10.76
C TRP A 594 -6.01 2.56 12.02
N MET A 595 -6.43 3.34 13.02
CA MET A 595 -7.02 2.85 14.28
C MET A 595 -6.04 1.96 15.06
N LEU A 596 -4.74 2.23 14.92
CA LEU A 596 -3.66 1.50 15.57
C LEU A 596 -3.05 2.24 16.76
N GLU A 597 -3.57 3.41 17.09
CA GLU A 597 -3.02 4.28 18.10
C GLU A 597 -2.92 3.55 19.45
N GLY A 598 -4.02 2.91 19.88
CA GLY A 598 -4.04 2.06 21.07
C GLY A 598 -3.06 0.89 20.99
N TYR A 599 -2.93 0.24 19.84
CA TYR A 599 -1.98 -0.88 19.63
C TYR A 599 -0.52 -0.43 19.80
N PHE A 600 -0.16 0.73 19.23
CA PHE A 600 1.20 1.28 19.30
C PHE A 600 1.62 1.60 20.73
N VAL A 601 0.74 2.20 21.51
CA VAL A 601 1.09 2.61 22.88
C VAL A 601 0.92 1.47 23.88
N ARG A 602 -0.16 0.70 23.79
CA ARG A 602 -0.50 -0.36 24.76
C ARG A 602 0.27 -1.64 24.51
N THR A 603 0.29 -2.14 23.28
CA THR A 603 0.89 -3.45 22.96
C THR A 603 2.37 -3.30 22.55
N LEU A 604 2.66 -2.40 21.61
CA LEU A 604 4.03 -2.20 21.11
C LEU A 604 4.90 -1.34 22.04
N GLY A 605 4.29 -0.61 22.97
CA GLY A 605 4.99 0.15 24.01
C GLY A 605 5.59 1.48 23.57
N MET A 606 5.14 2.06 22.45
CA MET A 606 5.51 3.44 22.12
C MET A 606 5.07 4.40 23.23
N HIS A 607 5.89 5.40 23.52
CA HIS A 607 5.58 6.35 24.59
C HIS A 607 4.41 7.23 24.18
N ARG A 608 4.43 7.72 22.93
CA ARG A 608 3.42 8.61 22.37
C ARG A 608 2.99 8.18 20.97
N VAL A 609 1.75 8.51 20.59
CA VAL A 609 1.20 8.28 19.25
C VAL A 609 0.34 9.45 18.80
N TYR A 610 0.33 9.77 17.52
CA TYR A 610 -0.54 10.83 16.97
C TYR A 610 -2.02 10.58 17.25
N ASN A 611 -2.76 11.66 17.53
CA ASN A 611 -4.21 11.66 17.66
C ASN A 611 -4.81 12.52 16.55
N SER A 612 -4.95 11.95 15.34
CA SER A 612 -5.55 12.66 14.21
C SER A 612 -7.04 12.96 14.41
N ALA A 613 -7.73 12.20 15.28
CA ALA A 613 -9.11 12.43 15.63
C ALA A 613 -9.30 13.79 16.32
N PHE A 614 -8.36 14.21 17.18
CA PHE A 614 -8.36 15.53 17.81
C PHE A 614 -8.52 16.65 16.79
N MET A 615 -7.62 16.72 15.81
CA MET A 615 -7.62 17.78 14.80
C MET A 615 -8.83 17.68 13.88
N ASN A 616 -9.08 16.50 13.31
CA ASN A 616 -10.08 16.32 12.25
C ASN A 616 -11.52 16.44 12.75
N MET A 617 -11.84 15.89 13.93
CA MET A 617 -13.20 15.98 14.46
C MET A 617 -13.49 17.39 15.01
N LEU A 618 -12.52 18.04 15.67
CA LEU A 618 -12.74 19.39 16.21
C LEU A 618 -12.86 20.46 15.12
N LYS A 619 -12.09 20.36 14.01
CA LYS A 619 -12.19 21.30 12.89
C LYS A 619 -13.53 21.18 12.15
N LYS A 620 -14.06 19.95 12.05
CA LYS A 620 -15.35 19.64 11.40
C LYS A 620 -16.56 19.79 12.33
N GLU A 621 -16.33 20.16 13.60
CA GLU A 621 -17.36 20.22 14.65
C GLU A 621 -18.12 18.90 14.87
N GLU A 622 -17.46 17.76 14.61
CA GLU A 622 -17.97 16.42 14.90
C GLU A 622 -17.83 16.12 16.40
N ASN A 623 -18.39 16.99 17.24
CA ASN A 623 -18.11 17.04 18.67
C ASN A 623 -18.50 15.74 19.39
N GLN A 624 -19.65 15.16 19.02
CA GLN A 624 -20.10 13.87 19.55
C GLN A 624 -19.07 12.76 19.28
N LYS A 625 -18.55 12.67 18.04
CA LYS A 625 -17.55 11.65 17.68
C LYS A 625 -16.26 11.78 18.50
N TYR A 626 -15.82 13.02 18.76
CA TYR A 626 -14.62 13.25 19.57
C TYR A 626 -14.88 12.96 21.06
N ARG A 627 -16.06 13.32 21.59
CA ARG A 627 -16.47 12.94 22.95
C ARG A 627 -16.53 11.43 23.11
N ASP A 628 -17.13 10.71 22.16
CA ASP A 628 -17.17 9.25 22.13
C ASP A 628 -15.76 8.66 22.08
N THR A 629 -14.85 9.27 21.32
CA THR A 629 -13.44 8.86 21.26
C THR A 629 -12.76 8.93 22.63
N VAL A 630 -12.97 10.02 23.38
CA VAL A 630 -12.43 10.18 24.73
C VAL A 630 -13.08 9.18 25.70
N LYS A 631 -14.41 9.06 25.70
CA LYS A 631 -15.15 8.13 26.56
C LYS A 631 -14.74 6.67 26.33
N ASN A 632 -14.70 6.23 25.06
CA ASN A 632 -14.29 4.88 24.70
C ASN A 632 -12.85 4.59 25.15
N THR A 633 -11.97 5.59 25.06
CA THR A 633 -10.58 5.45 25.52
C THR A 633 -10.50 5.30 27.03
N ILE A 634 -11.20 6.15 27.80
CA ILE A 634 -11.22 6.08 29.27
C ILE A 634 -11.82 4.75 29.73
N LYS A 635 -12.93 4.34 29.12
CA LYS A 635 -13.61 3.07 29.44
C LYS A 635 -12.74 1.85 29.18
N PHE A 636 -11.97 1.87 28.10
CA PHE A 636 -11.07 0.77 27.76
C PHE A 636 -9.81 0.78 28.62
N ASP A 637 -9.05 1.88 28.58
CA ASP A 637 -7.85 2.10 29.39
C ASP A 637 -7.45 3.60 29.39
N PRO A 638 -7.62 4.32 30.52
CA PRO A 638 -7.26 5.74 30.64
C PRO A 638 -5.78 6.03 30.35
N GLN A 639 -4.88 5.04 30.52
CA GLN A 639 -3.45 5.22 30.27
C GLN A 639 -3.15 5.54 28.79
N ILE A 640 -4.02 5.16 27.86
CA ILE A 640 -3.89 5.50 26.44
C ILE A 640 -4.06 7.02 26.24
N LEU A 641 -4.99 7.65 26.97
CA LEU A 641 -5.32 9.06 26.80
C LEU A 641 -4.09 9.97 27.01
N LYS A 642 -3.27 9.71 28.04
CA LYS A 642 -2.03 10.48 28.27
C LYS A 642 -0.90 10.21 27.26
N ARG A 643 -1.08 9.25 26.37
CA ARG A 643 -0.09 8.88 25.35
C ARG A 643 -0.41 9.45 23.97
N TYR A 644 -1.56 10.09 23.80
CA TYR A 644 -1.86 10.81 22.58
C TYR A 644 -0.99 12.05 22.39
N VAL A 645 -0.66 12.36 21.15
CA VAL A 645 -0.10 13.64 20.72
C VAL A 645 -1.25 14.43 20.12
N ASN A 646 -1.67 15.48 20.81
CA ASN A 646 -2.73 16.37 20.35
C ASN A 646 -2.10 17.55 19.61
N PHE A 647 -2.58 17.84 18.41
CA PHE A 647 -2.07 18.91 17.57
C PHE A 647 -3.20 19.57 16.77
N MET A 648 -3.01 20.84 16.41
CA MET A 648 -3.91 21.58 15.52
C MET A 648 -3.42 21.57 14.07
N ASN A 649 -2.14 21.30 13.85
CA ASN A 649 -1.56 20.97 12.56
C ASN A 649 -0.26 20.20 12.75
N ASN A 650 0.22 19.58 11.69
CA ASN A 650 1.54 18.97 11.59
C ASN A 650 2.15 19.37 10.22
N PRO A 651 3.36 18.91 9.87
CA PRO A 651 4.00 19.27 8.60
C PRO A 651 3.24 18.84 7.33
N ASP A 652 2.43 17.79 7.41
CA ASP A 652 1.70 17.22 6.27
C ASP A 652 0.28 17.78 6.13
N GLU A 653 -0.26 18.40 7.18
CA GLU A 653 -1.60 18.98 7.26
C GLU A 653 -1.61 20.48 6.91
N GLU A 654 -2.80 21.02 6.62
CA GLU A 654 -2.96 22.47 6.45
C GLU A 654 -2.64 23.24 7.76
N THR A 655 -2.25 24.51 7.63
CA THR A 655 -1.86 25.34 8.78
C THR A 655 -3.00 25.47 9.80
N ALA A 656 -2.66 25.63 11.08
CA ALA A 656 -3.68 25.75 12.13
C ALA A 656 -4.64 26.93 11.89
N VAL A 657 -4.14 28.03 11.32
CA VAL A 657 -4.98 29.19 10.96
C VAL A 657 -5.91 28.91 9.78
N ALA A 658 -5.48 28.13 8.78
CA ALA A 658 -6.35 27.73 7.68
C ALA A 658 -7.47 26.79 8.16
N GLN A 659 -7.19 25.96 9.17
CA GLN A 659 -8.14 24.97 9.68
C GLN A 659 -9.09 25.53 10.76
N PHE A 660 -8.62 26.43 11.63
CA PHE A 660 -9.36 26.91 12.81
C PHE A 660 -9.56 28.42 12.88
N GLY A 661 -9.02 29.17 11.91
CA GLY A 661 -8.99 30.64 11.94
C GLY A 661 -8.01 31.19 12.97
N LYS A 662 -8.21 32.46 13.34
CA LYS A 662 -7.34 33.22 14.27
C LYS A 662 -8.08 33.72 15.53
N GLY A 663 -9.36 33.38 15.68
CA GLY A 663 -10.24 33.88 16.75
C GLY A 663 -10.56 32.83 17.82
N ASP A 664 -11.76 32.91 18.39
CA ASP A 664 -12.18 32.11 19.56
C ASP A 664 -12.09 30.60 19.32
N LYS A 665 -12.41 30.12 18.11
CA LYS A 665 -12.29 28.71 17.75
C LYS A 665 -10.86 28.21 17.89
N TYR A 666 -9.89 28.98 17.38
CA TYR A 666 -8.47 28.65 17.48
C TYR A 666 -8.03 28.54 18.94
N PHE A 667 -8.31 29.57 19.76
CA PHE A 667 -7.88 29.57 21.16
C PHE A 667 -8.61 28.53 22.01
N GLY A 668 -9.87 28.25 21.70
CA GLY A 668 -10.64 27.20 22.35
C GLY A 668 -10.09 25.81 22.11
N VAL A 669 -9.80 25.46 20.85
CA VAL A 669 -9.16 24.18 20.50
C VAL A 669 -7.71 24.11 21.02
N CYS A 670 -6.97 25.21 20.98
CA CYS A 670 -5.61 25.28 21.55
C CYS A 670 -5.62 25.09 23.07
N THR A 671 -6.65 25.62 23.76
CA THR A 671 -6.88 25.37 25.20
C THR A 671 -7.08 23.89 25.44
N LEU A 672 -8.00 23.24 24.71
CA LEU A 672 -8.19 21.78 24.80
C LEU A 672 -6.89 21.02 24.59
N MET A 673 -6.08 21.42 23.59
CA MET A 673 -4.84 20.76 23.24
C MET A 673 -3.84 20.77 24.41
N VAL A 674 -3.72 21.89 25.14
CA VAL A 674 -2.74 22.04 26.24
C VAL A 674 -3.27 21.58 27.60
N THR A 675 -4.59 21.47 27.80
CA THR A 675 -5.20 21.07 29.08
C THR A 675 -5.74 19.64 29.13
N MET A 676 -5.83 18.93 28.00
CA MET A 676 -6.10 17.49 27.99
C MET A 676 -4.84 16.68 28.38
N PRO A 677 -4.99 15.47 28.94
CA PRO A 677 -3.88 14.52 29.01
C PRO A 677 -3.33 14.21 27.61
N GLY A 678 -2.02 14.00 27.52
CA GLY A 678 -1.33 13.80 26.24
C GLY A 678 -0.15 14.75 26.02
N LEU A 679 0.50 14.69 24.87
CA LEU A 679 1.57 15.60 24.48
C LEU A 679 0.99 16.67 23.54
N PRO A 680 0.92 17.95 23.95
CA PRO A 680 0.58 19.05 23.04
C PRO A 680 1.74 19.32 22.08
N MET A 681 1.45 19.36 20.79
CA MET A 681 2.41 19.70 19.73
C MET A 681 1.92 20.90 18.92
N PHE A 682 2.77 21.92 18.81
CA PHE A 682 2.55 23.11 18.00
C PHE A 682 3.30 22.99 16.66
N GLY A 683 2.61 23.31 15.58
CA GLY A 683 3.19 23.31 14.23
C GLY A 683 4.05 24.54 13.93
N HIS A 684 4.84 24.46 12.85
CA HIS A 684 5.63 25.58 12.37
C HIS A 684 4.70 26.75 11.99
N GLY A 685 5.01 27.96 12.49
CA GLY A 685 4.26 29.18 12.18
C GLY A 685 2.91 29.32 12.90
N GLN A 686 2.53 28.36 13.74
CA GLN A 686 1.23 28.35 14.42
C GLN A 686 1.05 29.53 15.37
N ILE A 687 2.08 29.91 16.14
CA ILE A 687 2.02 31.03 17.09
C ILE A 687 1.95 32.36 16.35
N GLU A 688 2.75 32.46 15.29
CA GLU A 688 2.89 33.65 14.46
C GLU A 688 1.68 33.86 13.52
N GLY A 689 0.89 32.81 13.29
CA GLY A 689 -0.31 32.85 12.45
C GLY A 689 -0.03 32.78 10.95
N PHE A 690 1.08 32.13 10.56
CA PHE A 690 1.49 31.96 9.17
C PHE A 690 0.56 31.00 8.43
N GLU A 691 0.22 31.36 7.20
CA GLU A 691 -0.69 30.64 6.31
C GLU A 691 0.05 29.77 5.29
N GLU A 692 1.32 30.06 4.99
CA GLU A 692 2.12 29.24 4.08
C GLU A 692 2.40 27.86 4.68
N LYS A 693 1.97 26.83 3.96
CA LYS A 693 2.32 25.43 4.25
C LYS A 693 3.64 25.07 3.57
N TYR A 694 4.55 24.46 4.33
CA TYR A 694 5.86 24.06 3.85
C TYR A 694 5.92 22.55 3.64
N GLY A 695 6.09 22.13 2.39
CA GLY A 695 6.48 20.75 2.08
C GLY A 695 7.92 20.46 2.48
N MET A 696 8.33 19.20 2.39
CA MET A 696 9.63 18.73 2.86
C MET A 696 10.83 19.28 2.04
N GLU A 697 10.58 19.78 0.83
CA GLU A 697 11.56 20.41 -0.07
C GLU A 697 11.84 21.90 0.17
N TYR A 698 11.09 22.56 1.06
CA TYR A 698 11.20 24.02 1.19
C TYR A 698 12.49 24.41 1.93
N THR A 699 13.23 25.33 1.33
CA THR A 699 14.47 25.89 1.91
C THR A 699 14.29 27.26 2.53
N ARG A 700 13.19 27.94 2.20
CA ARG A 700 12.81 29.29 2.66
C ARG A 700 11.31 29.45 2.57
N ALA A 701 10.79 30.46 3.27
CA ALA A 701 9.44 30.94 3.04
C ALA A 701 9.38 31.75 1.73
N TYR A 702 8.36 31.54 0.91
CA TYR A 702 8.16 32.34 -0.31
C TYR A 702 7.28 33.55 -0.04
N ARG A 703 6.38 33.47 0.94
CA ARG A 703 5.58 34.61 1.41
C ARG A 703 6.37 35.39 2.46
N ASP A 704 6.39 36.71 2.34
CA ASP A 704 6.92 37.60 3.39
C ASP A 704 5.84 37.88 4.44
N GLU A 705 5.38 36.82 5.11
CA GLU A 705 4.38 36.93 6.17
C GLU A 705 4.96 37.63 7.40
N LYS A 706 4.16 38.49 8.03
CA LYS A 706 4.49 39.10 9.32
C LYS A 706 3.67 38.41 10.42
N PRO A 707 4.23 38.23 11.63
CA PRO A 707 3.48 37.69 12.74
C PRO A 707 2.21 38.51 13.01
N ASP A 708 1.11 37.81 13.27
CA ASP A 708 -0.12 38.43 13.73
C ASP A 708 0.01 38.75 15.23
N GLU A 709 0.29 40.03 15.53
CA GLU A 709 0.48 40.49 16.91
C GLU A 709 -0.74 40.21 17.80
N GLY A 710 -1.96 40.22 17.26
CA GLY A 710 -3.16 39.89 18.00
C GLY A 710 -3.17 38.43 18.43
N LEU A 711 -2.86 37.52 17.50
CA LEU A 711 -2.75 36.09 17.76
C LEU A 711 -1.59 35.78 18.73
N VAL A 712 -0.43 36.39 18.55
CA VAL A 712 0.74 36.22 19.44
C VAL A 712 0.41 36.68 20.86
N ASN A 713 -0.20 37.86 21.02
CA ASN A 713 -0.62 38.37 22.33
C ASN A 713 -1.69 37.48 22.97
N GLY A 714 -2.62 36.94 22.20
CA GLY A 714 -3.61 35.97 22.69
C GLY A 714 -2.95 34.71 23.25
N HIS A 715 -1.88 34.20 22.64
CA HIS A 715 -1.13 33.07 23.20
C HIS A 715 -0.47 33.41 24.55
N TRP A 716 0.12 34.60 24.68
CA TRP A 716 0.69 35.08 25.94
C TRP A 716 -0.34 35.20 27.06
N GLN A 717 -1.55 35.65 26.73
CA GLN A 717 -2.60 35.85 27.71
C GLN A 717 -3.32 34.54 28.09
N LEU A 718 -3.59 33.67 27.10
CA LEU A 718 -4.52 32.56 27.27
C LEU A 718 -3.83 31.18 27.31
N ILE A 719 -2.76 30.97 26.54
CA ILE A 719 -2.22 29.62 26.28
C ILE A 719 -0.92 29.34 27.05
N PHE A 720 0.08 30.21 26.96
CA PHE A 720 1.38 29.99 27.61
C PHE A 720 1.30 29.88 29.15
N PRO A 721 0.41 30.60 29.86
CA PRO A 721 0.18 30.36 31.28
C PRO A 721 -0.28 28.92 31.59
N LEU A 722 -1.14 28.34 30.74
CA LEU A 722 -1.62 26.96 30.87
C LEU A 722 -0.51 25.96 30.59
N MET A 723 0.32 26.19 29.57
CA MET A 723 1.49 25.36 29.28
C MET A 723 2.47 25.27 30.45
N LYS A 724 2.70 26.38 31.18
CA LYS A 724 3.54 26.39 32.39
C LYS A 724 2.95 25.55 33.53
N LYS A 725 1.63 25.30 33.50
CA LYS A 725 0.91 24.39 34.41
C LYS A 725 0.74 22.99 33.85
N ARG A 726 1.54 22.56 32.87
CA ARG A 726 1.43 21.21 32.26
C ARG A 726 1.36 20.08 33.29
N TYR A 727 2.03 20.21 34.45
CA TYR A 727 1.98 19.23 35.55
C TYR A 727 0.56 18.94 36.07
N LEU A 728 -0.37 19.90 35.98
CA LEU A 728 -1.76 19.79 36.43
C LEU A 728 -2.63 18.98 35.46
N PHE A 729 -2.24 18.93 34.18
CA PHE A 729 -3.07 18.38 33.11
C PHE A 729 -2.51 17.05 32.55
N ALA A 730 -1.30 16.63 32.94
CA ALA A 730 -0.53 15.62 32.19
C ALA A 730 -0.97 14.19 32.45
N GLN A 731 -1.52 13.99 33.64
CA GLN A 731 -1.81 12.69 34.23
C GLN A 731 -3.29 12.37 34.09
N VAL A 732 -3.63 11.09 34.22
CA VAL A 732 -5.00 10.57 34.00
C VAL A 732 -5.62 10.03 35.27
N GLU A 733 -4.84 9.93 36.35
CA GLU A 733 -5.22 9.30 37.61
C GLU A 733 -6.36 10.04 38.32
N ASP A 734 -6.38 11.37 38.24
CA ASP A 734 -7.45 12.25 38.75
C ASP A 734 -8.23 12.94 37.61
N PHE A 735 -8.12 12.46 36.36
CA PHE A 735 -8.80 13.05 35.22
C PHE A 735 -10.25 12.58 35.14
N LEU A 736 -11.19 13.51 35.13
CA LEU A 736 -12.62 13.23 35.04
C LEU A 736 -13.24 13.94 33.84
N PHE A 737 -13.90 13.20 32.97
CA PHE A 737 -14.64 13.72 31.82
C PHE A 737 -16.14 13.72 32.08
N TYR A 738 -16.86 14.78 31.70
CA TYR A 738 -18.26 14.98 32.06
C TYR A 738 -19.20 15.11 30.86
N ASP A 739 -20.42 14.60 31.05
CA ASP A 739 -21.58 14.92 30.22
C ASP A 739 -22.24 16.20 30.75
N VAL A 740 -22.36 17.19 29.88
CA VAL A 740 -23.05 18.45 30.19
C VAL A 740 -24.51 18.27 29.82
N TRP A 741 -25.37 18.15 30.82
CA TRP A 741 -26.78 17.90 30.64
C TRP A 741 -27.56 19.19 30.46
N ASP A 742 -28.39 19.23 29.42
CA ASP A 742 -29.33 20.31 29.15
C ASP A 742 -30.67 19.72 28.71
N ASN A 743 -31.75 20.06 29.43
CA ASN A 743 -33.11 19.60 29.13
C ASN A 743 -33.26 18.09 28.84
N GLY A 744 -32.60 17.25 29.65
CA GLY A 744 -32.70 15.79 29.57
C GLY A 744 -31.85 15.11 28.48
N HIS A 745 -31.02 15.88 27.76
CA HIS A 745 -30.09 15.37 26.76
C HIS A 745 -28.66 15.87 27.05
N VAL A 746 -27.66 15.18 26.51
CA VAL A 746 -26.26 15.63 26.59
C VAL A 746 -26.02 16.69 25.52
N ASN A 747 -25.48 17.84 25.92
CA ASN A 747 -24.99 18.84 24.99
C ASN A 747 -23.61 18.45 24.48
N GLU A 748 -23.58 17.79 23.33
CA GLU A 748 -22.33 17.28 22.74
C GLU A 748 -21.36 18.39 22.31
N ASN A 749 -21.78 19.65 22.24
CA ASN A 749 -20.92 20.76 21.84
C ASN A 749 -20.00 21.25 22.97
N ILE A 750 -20.35 20.97 24.23
CA ILE A 750 -19.58 21.41 25.38
C ILE A 750 -18.66 20.29 25.84
N PHE A 751 -17.35 20.51 25.76
CA PHE A 751 -16.33 19.69 26.41
C PHE A 751 -16.16 20.16 27.85
N ALA A 752 -16.33 19.25 28.81
CA ALA A 752 -16.18 19.55 30.23
C ALA A 752 -15.36 18.45 30.91
N TYR A 753 -14.28 18.83 31.58
CA TYR A 753 -13.44 17.90 32.33
C TYR A 753 -12.68 18.59 33.46
N SER A 754 -12.20 17.80 34.40
CA SER A 754 -11.36 18.25 35.49
C SER A 754 -10.11 17.40 35.65
N ASN A 755 -9.09 17.98 36.27
CA ASN A 755 -7.88 17.26 36.66
C ASN A 755 -7.29 17.89 37.92
N ARG A 756 -6.40 17.17 38.59
CA ARG A 756 -5.80 17.58 39.85
C ARG A 756 -4.32 17.20 39.91
N SER A 757 -3.55 18.06 40.58
CA SER A 757 -2.20 17.74 41.04
C SER A 757 -2.02 18.22 42.47
N GLY A 758 -2.01 17.28 43.43
CA GLY A 758 -1.97 17.61 44.85
C GLY A 758 -3.23 18.36 45.29
N ASN A 759 -3.05 19.61 45.72
CA ASN A 759 -4.15 20.48 46.19
C ASN A 759 -4.61 21.51 45.13
N GLU A 760 -4.02 21.49 43.93
CA GLU A 760 -4.45 22.34 42.82
C GLU A 760 -5.41 21.57 41.92
N TYR A 761 -6.53 22.20 41.58
CA TYR A 761 -7.61 21.64 40.78
C TYR A 761 -7.83 22.52 39.55
N ALA A 762 -8.09 21.91 38.40
CA ALA A 762 -8.58 22.60 37.22
C ALA A 762 -9.88 21.99 36.75
N VAL A 763 -10.79 22.85 36.29
CA VAL A 763 -11.98 22.46 35.54
C VAL A 763 -11.99 23.27 34.26
N VAL A 764 -12.14 22.59 33.13
CA VAL A 764 -12.13 23.20 31.79
C VAL A 764 -13.49 23.00 31.17
N PHE A 765 -14.05 24.08 30.62
CA PHE A 765 -15.27 24.08 29.83
C PHE A 765 -14.97 24.73 28.48
N TYR A 766 -15.37 24.08 27.40
CA TYR A 766 -15.24 24.63 26.06
C TYR A 766 -16.41 24.26 25.19
N ASN A 767 -17.11 25.26 24.66
CA ASN A 767 -18.14 25.08 23.65
C ASN A 767 -17.49 25.16 22.26
N ASN A 768 -17.41 24.03 21.55
CA ASN A 768 -16.77 23.97 20.23
C ASN A 768 -17.72 24.37 19.08
N LYS A 769 -18.68 25.25 19.36
CA LYS A 769 -19.65 25.80 18.42
C LYS A 769 -19.88 27.28 18.70
N TYR A 770 -20.31 28.02 17.66
CA TYR A 770 -20.55 29.46 17.77
C TYR A 770 -21.86 29.78 18.52
N GLU A 771 -22.84 28.88 18.48
CA GLU A 771 -24.10 29.05 19.20
C GLU A 771 -23.88 29.01 20.71
N GLY A 772 -24.54 29.91 21.44
CA GLY A 772 -24.53 29.89 22.91
C GLY A 772 -25.05 28.57 23.45
N ALA A 773 -24.41 28.06 24.49
CA ALA A 773 -24.72 26.76 25.06
C ALA A 773 -24.80 26.85 26.60
N SER A 774 -25.69 26.05 27.19
CA SER A 774 -25.87 25.96 28.64
C SER A 774 -26.04 24.49 29.07
N GLY A 775 -25.92 24.24 30.36
CA GLY A 775 -26.17 22.93 30.97
C GLY A 775 -25.52 22.81 32.34
N TRP A 776 -25.54 21.61 32.92
CA TRP A 776 -24.93 21.31 34.21
C TRP A 776 -24.15 19.98 34.18
N ILE A 777 -23.14 19.86 35.02
CA ILE A 777 -22.39 18.61 35.26
C ILE A 777 -22.63 18.15 36.70
N LYS A 778 -22.65 16.83 36.94
CA LYS A 778 -22.81 16.26 38.28
C LYS A 778 -22.00 14.98 38.49
N GLN A 779 -22.00 14.09 37.52
CA GLN A 779 -21.27 12.82 37.53
C GLN A 779 -20.36 12.75 36.30
N SER A 780 -19.19 12.14 36.45
CA SER A 780 -18.33 11.80 35.32
C SER A 780 -19.02 10.76 34.43
N CYS A 781 -18.60 10.69 33.17
CA CYS A 781 -19.15 9.75 32.19
C CYS A 781 -18.89 8.27 32.54
N GLU A 782 -17.88 8.01 33.37
CA GLU A 782 -17.52 6.70 33.94
C GLU A 782 -17.19 6.88 35.43
#